data_AF-R7WF23-F1
#
_entry.id   AF-R7WF23-F1
#
_cell.length_a   1.000
_cell.length_b   1.000
_cell.length_c   1.000
_cell.angle_alpha   90.00
_cell.angle_beta   90.00
_cell.angle_gamma   90.00
#
_symmetry.space_group_name_H-M   'P 1'
#
loop_
_entity.id
_entity.type
_entity.pdbx_description
1 polymer ?
#
loop_
_entity_poly.entity_id
_entity_poly.type
_entity_poly.pdbx_seq_one_letter_code
_entity_poly.pdbx_strand_id
1 'polypeptide(L)'
;MAELEESRRKLVILQLQRHGGSLMNMSGPNVVDGAISADKSSAKNMGWGDLKDAIEEAKKLPKNLCVSCGIEPDEEGLAGLRLTARGSVTTCTYRMDTDGRTHLNSYNLSNGGQTLAGDRLFELHETQEDNLILSKQLEDLQGQLKDDNYIFTSKPYTILSDQLHHLNAEIERYKGLVEVLQNDKNQFLQREKEMCAKGESVDNIKQSITAYEAKIEELEHQILKSMAEKNDLEIKVEESLQDSGKKDFKDEIHVMAAALSKEMEMMENQLNRSKDAASEALALREEAESLRTLLAKKIETLEKENQELEFIVDMYGKECSESRTITEIKESENQARKQAEYLRTSLEEHSLELRVKAANEAETACQRRLCIAEAELEELRTDVDASERDVLELKEAIRIKEAEGDAYISEIETIAQAYEDMQTQNQHLLQQVADRDDFNIKLVSDSVKTKQASASLLSEKHFLQKQLRQVNSSLESSKQKLARGEEQMKAYVAQAIKTSSENRHHAVTIEKTLLEVSEAEKELKWLRSAVGSSEKEYEQNQKKIAELRTELERERSEKRKLEEEYEEVKNEVMELTSENEEATIQKLQDEIKDCKAILKCGVCFDRPKEVVRQMLPSVLLNMYPEEPRATPPEVPGLRHPFWAKRCARGEDLKSAGLDDLVVVGTLGQQTAPTCSP
;
A
#
# COMPACT_ATOMS: atom_id res chain seq x y z
N MET A 1 -34.27 27.32 43.92
CA MET A 1 -33.24 28.25 44.42
C MET A 1 -31.95 27.51 44.79
N ALA A 2 -31.97 26.56 45.74
CA ALA A 2 -30.75 25.84 46.16
C ALA A 2 -30.02 25.08 45.02
N GLU A 3 -30.75 24.41 44.13
CA GLU A 3 -30.16 23.70 42.98
C GLU A 3 -29.60 24.65 41.89
N LEU A 4 -30.16 25.85 41.80
CA LEU A 4 -29.72 26.90 40.89
C LEU A 4 -28.44 27.57 41.43
N GLU A 5 -28.37 27.77 42.75
CA GLU A 5 -27.18 28.22 43.48
C GLU A 5 -26.03 27.22 43.34
N GLU A 6 -26.32 25.92 43.40
CA GLU A 6 -25.31 24.87 43.28
C GLU A 6 -24.80 24.71 41.83
N SER A 7 -25.68 24.85 40.85
CA SER A 7 -25.30 24.87 39.43
C SER A 7 -24.43 26.09 39.10
N ARG A 8 -24.72 27.25 39.71
CA ARG A 8 -23.92 28.47 39.57
C ARG A 8 -22.54 28.34 40.24
N ARG A 9 -22.45 27.69 41.41
CA ARG A 9 -21.16 27.38 42.06
C ARG A 9 -20.31 26.41 41.24
N LYS A 10 -20.92 25.39 40.62
CA LYS A 10 -20.22 24.46 39.71
C LYS A 10 -19.71 25.16 38.44
N LEU A 11 -20.46 26.11 37.91
CA LEU A 11 -20.04 26.91 36.75
C LEU A 11 -18.84 27.82 37.06
N VAL A 12 -18.82 28.44 38.25
CA VAL A 12 -17.71 29.30 38.70
C VAL A 12 -16.42 28.48 38.92
N ILE A 13 -16.54 27.27 39.48
CA ILE A 13 -15.39 26.36 39.66
C ILE A 13 -14.82 25.91 38.31
N LEU A 14 -15.68 25.63 37.32
CA LEU A 14 -15.25 25.27 35.95
C LEU A 14 -14.64 26.45 35.19
N GLN A 15 -15.07 27.69 35.44
CA GLN A 15 -14.45 28.89 34.85
C GLN A 15 -13.10 29.24 35.50
N LEU A 16 -12.93 29.01 36.81
CA LEU A 16 -11.65 29.18 37.49
C LEU A 16 -10.61 28.15 37.03
N GLN A 17 -11.02 26.92 36.69
CA GLN A 17 -10.12 25.92 36.10
C GLN A 17 -9.73 26.22 34.65
N ARG A 18 -10.57 26.94 33.89
CA ARG A 18 -10.27 27.34 32.51
C ARG A 18 -9.35 28.57 32.42
N HIS A 19 -9.37 29.45 33.41
CA HIS A 19 -8.57 30.68 33.44
C HIS A 19 -7.35 30.65 34.39
N GLY A 20 -7.15 29.59 35.17
CA GLY A 20 -6.02 29.45 36.11
C GLY A 20 -4.69 29.01 35.51
N GLY A 21 -4.55 28.95 34.19
CA GLY A 21 -3.41 28.32 33.52
C GLY A 21 -2.72 29.17 32.46
N SER A 22 -2.67 30.50 32.57
CA SER A 22 -1.79 31.31 31.71
C SER A 22 -1.62 32.73 32.23
N LEU A 23 -0.80 32.92 33.27
CA LEU A 23 -0.06 34.16 33.46
C LEU A 23 1.06 33.93 34.48
N MET A 24 2.28 33.66 34.00
CA MET A 24 3.56 34.11 34.55
C MET A 24 4.68 33.49 33.73
N ASN A 25 5.22 34.25 32.76
CA ASN A 25 6.65 34.54 32.67
C ASN A 25 6.91 35.47 31.46
N MET A 26 7.24 36.71 31.78
CA MET A 26 7.85 37.68 30.88
C MET A 26 9.34 37.76 31.22
N SER A 27 10.21 37.42 30.25
CA SER A 27 11.56 37.97 30.13
C SER A 27 12.12 37.63 28.73
N GLY A 28 12.61 38.65 28.03
CA GLY A 28 13.05 38.61 26.64
C GLY A 28 14.44 37.99 26.40
N PRO A 29 15.18 38.46 25.39
CA PRO A 29 15.61 37.67 24.23
C PRO A 29 17.05 37.15 24.34
N ASN A 30 17.32 35.93 23.86
CA ASN A 30 18.50 35.58 23.07
C ASN A 30 18.56 34.08 22.73
N VAL A 31 18.79 33.83 21.43
CA VAL A 31 19.64 32.82 20.78
C VAL A 31 20.31 31.78 21.70
N VAL A 32 20.16 30.50 21.37
CA VAL A 32 21.26 29.56 21.03
C VAL A 32 20.70 28.20 20.58
N ASP A 33 21.32 27.70 19.52
CA ASP A 33 21.19 26.41 18.84
C ASP A 33 21.08 25.15 19.72
N GLY A 34 20.43 24.15 19.13
CA GLY A 34 20.42 22.77 19.61
C GLY A 34 19.86 21.81 18.56
N ALA A 35 20.58 21.69 17.44
CA ALA A 35 20.35 20.71 16.38
C ALA A 35 20.58 19.25 16.82
N ILE A 36 20.15 18.32 15.94
CA ILE A 36 20.55 16.90 15.69
C ILE A 36 19.25 16.07 15.53
N SER A 37 18.99 15.24 14.52
CA SER A 37 19.59 14.82 13.24
C SER A 37 18.58 13.81 12.65
N ALA A 38 18.13 13.91 11.41
CA ALA A 38 18.56 13.13 10.22
C ALA A 38 17.52 13.47 9.12
N ASP A 39 17.80 13.55 7.82
CA ASP A 39 18.87 13.00 7.03
C ASP A 39 19.04 13.87 5.77
N LYS A 40 20.27 14.15 5.37
CA LYS A 40 20.57 14.82 4.10
C LYS A 40 20.52 13.77 2.99
N SER A 41 19.50 13.82 2.13
CA SER A 41 19.69 13.40 0.75
C SER A 41 19.86 14.66 -0.10
N SER A 42 21.02 14.77 -0.73
CA SER A 42 21.32 15.79 -1.74
C SER A 42 20.54 15.47 -3.01
N ALA A 43 19.23 15.75 -3.02
CA ALA A 43 18.48 15.84 -4.25
C ALA A 43 18.61 17.28 -4.76
N LYS A 44 19.51 17.48 -5.72
CA LYS A 44 19.51 18.68 -6.56
C LYS A 44 18.12 18.78 -7.20
N ASN A 45 17.25 19.64 -6.66
CA ASN A 45 16.01 20.00 -7.33
C ASN A 45 16.38 20.76 -8.61
N MET A 46 16.38 20.04 -9.72
CA MET A 46 16.34 20.65 -11.05
C MET A 46 15.02 21.42 -11.13
N GLY A 47 15.11 22.73 -11.34
CA GLY A 47 13.94 23.57 -11.49
C GLY A 47 13.12 23.12 -12.70
N TRP A 48 11.82 23.46 -12.72
CA TRP A 48 10.95 23.17 -13.86
C TRP A 48 11.51 23.73 -15.20
N GLY A 49 12.39 24.76 -15.13
CA GLY A 49 13.20 25.24 -16.25
C GLY A 49 14.29 24.24 -16.69
N ASP A 50 15.08 23.72 -15.75
CA ASP A 50 16.13 22.72 -16.03
C ASP A 50 15.55 21.40 -16.55
N LEU A 51 14.34 21.01 -16.10
CA LEU A 51 13.63 19.84 -16.60
C LEU A 51 13.11 20.06 -18.03
N LYS A 52 12.72 21.29 -18.36
CA LYS A 52 12.29 21.68 -19.70
C LYS A 52 13.47 21.76 -20.67
N ASP A 53 14.61 22.24 -20.21
CA ASP A 53 15.87 22.26 -20.97
C ASP A 53 16.44 20.85 -21.16
N ALA A 54 16.33 19.97 -20.16
CA ALA A 54 16.69 18.54 -20.27
C ALA A 54 15.74 17.75 -21.20
N ILE A 55 14.45 18.10 -21.26
CA ILE A 55 13.49 17.52 -22.19
C ILE A 55 13.70 18.06 -23.63
N GLU A 56 14.11 19.33 -23.79
CA GLU A 56 14.53 19.88 -25.08
C GLU A 56 15.88 19.30 -25.56
N GLU A 57 16.82 19.01 -24.65
CA GLU A 57 18.04 18.23 -24.96
C GLU A 57 17.70 16.78 -25.34
N ALA A 58 16.78 16.12 -24.62
CA ALA A 58 16.33 14.76 -24.93
C ALA A 58 15.55 14.66 -26.24
N LYS A 59 14.93 15.76 -26.71
CA LYS A 59 14.32 15.86 -28.04
C LYS A 59 15.32 16.13 -29.16
N LYS A 60 16.55 16.56 -28.86
CA LYS A 60 17.66 16.64 -29.84
C LYS A 60 18.35 15.28 -30.07
N LEU A 61 18.08 14.29 -29.22
CA LEU A 61 18.68 12.94 -29.29
C LEU A 61 18.19 11.99 -30.42
N PRO A 62 17.17 12.28 -31.26
CA PRO A 62 16.96 11.50 -32.48
C PRO A 62 17.94 11.86 -33.61
N LYS A 63 18.72 12.95 -33.49
CA LYS A 63 19.67 13.37 -34.54
C LYS A 63 21.08 12.80 -34.40
N ASN A 64 21.41 12.16 -33.26
CA ASN A 64 22.77 11.68 -32.99
C ASN A 64 22.89 10.15 -32.81
N LEU A 65 21.82 9.37 -33.03
CA LEU A 65 21.90 7.90 -33.11
C LEU A 65 22.08 7.35 -34.53
N CYS A 66 22.37 8.21 -35.51
CA CYS A 66 22.65 7.82 -36.90
C CYS A 66 24.16 7.75 -37.23
N VAL A 67 25.07 7.88 -36.24
CA VAL A 67 26.53 7.96 -36.47
C VAL A 67 27.32 6.82 -35.82
N SER A 68 26.68 5.85 -35.14
CA SER A 68 27.38 4.68 -34.57
C SER A 68 27.10 3.34 -35.25
N CYS A 69 26.24 3.33 -36.28
CA CYS A 69 26.13 2.26 -37.26
C CYS A 69 26.26 2.93 -38.63
N GLY A 70 27.41 2.79 -39.30
CA GLY A 70 27.74 3.51 -40.53
C GLY A 70 26.80 3.21 -41.70
N ILE A 71 25.63 3.84 -41.69
CA ILE A 71 24.66 3.86 -42.79
C ILE A 71 24.22 5.32 -42.90
N GLU A 72 24.75 6.02 -43.91
CA GLU A 72 24.15 7.27 -44.39
C GLU A 72 22.82 6.92 -45.10
N PRO A 73 21.77 7.74 -44.94
CA PRO A 73 20.58 7.59 -45.75
C PRO A 73 20.84 8.25 -47.11
N ASP A 74 21.10 7.43 -48.13
CA ASP A 74 21.07 7.90 -49.52
C ASP A 74 19.62 7.95 -50.02
N GLU A 75 19.22 9.15 -50.42
CA GLU A 75 18.13 9.39 -51.36
C GLU A 75 18.40 8.63 -52.68
N GLU A 76 17.34 8.07 -53.25
CA GLU A 76 17.22 7.68 -54.66
C GLU A 76 18.50 7.28 -55.42
N GLY A 77 18.80 5.98 -55.53
CA GLY A 77 19.78 5.54 -56.51
C GLY A 77 20.23 4.10 -56.41
N LEU A 78 19.85 3.31 -57.43
CA LEU A 78 20.36 1.97 -57.76
C LEU A 78 21.85 1.75 -57.39
N ALA A 79 22.13 0.87 -56.42
CA ALA A 79 23.47 0.37 -56.15
C ALA A 79 23.67 -1.02 -56.77
N GLY A 80 24.27 -1.05 -57.97
CA GLY A 80 24.82 -2.25 -58.58
C GLY A 80 26.07 -2.72 -57.85
N LEU A 81 26.08 -3.98 -57.42
CA LEU A 81 27.26 -4.66 -56.87
C LEU A 81 28.28 -4.91 -58.00
N ARG A 82 29.37 -4.14 -57.98
CA ARG A 82 30.55 -4.33 -58.83
C ARG A 82 31.54 -5.27 -58.12
N LEU A 83 31.51 -6.55 -58.48
CA LEU A 83 32.54 -7.50 -58.07
C LEU A 83 33.84 -7.24 -58.85
N THR A 84 34.87 -6.72 -58.19
CA THR A 84 36.23 -6.69 -58.74
C THR A 84 36.94 -8.01 -58.43
N ALA A 85 36.79 -8.99 -59.31
CA ALA A 85 37.62 -10.18 -59.30
C ALA A 85 38.95 -9.89 -60.02
N ARG A 86 40.01 -9.70 -59.23
CA ARG A 86 41.39 -9.57 -59.69
C ARG A 86 41.93 -11.00 -59.90
N GLY A 87 41.79 -11.53 -61.11
CA GLY A 87 42.36 -12.80 -61.55
C GLY A 87 43.16 -12.58 -62.84
N SER A 88 44.35 -13.14 -62.91
CA SER A 88 45.34 -12.94 -63.98
C SER A 88 44.81 -13.30 -65.37
N VAL A 89 44.88 -12.33 -66.28
CA VAL A 89 44.77 -12.53 -67.72
C VAL A 89 46.01 -13.30 -68.19
N THR A 90 45.89 -14.62 -68.35
CA THR A 90 46.75 -15.34 -69.30
C THR A 90 46.17 -15.13 -70.69
N THR A 91 46.75 -14.16 -71.39
CA THR A 91 46.64 -13.94 -72.82
C THR A 91 47.13 -15.20 -73.55
N CYS A 92 46.21 -16.01 -74.03
CA CYS A 92 46.47 -16.87 -75.17
C CYS A 92 45.79 -16.25 -76.39
N THR A 93 46.62 -15.71 -77.27
CA THR A 93 46.24 -15.25 -78.60
C THR A 93 45.89 -16.46 -79.47
N TYR A 94 44.61 -16.66 -79.75
CA TYR A 94 44.17 -17.48 -80.88
C TYR A 94 43.32 -16.62 -81.80
N ARG A 95 43.81 -16.47 -83.03
CA ARG A 95 43.10 -15.86 -84.15
C ARG A 95 41.99 -16.85 -84.55
N MET A 96 40.73 -16.45 -84.40
CA MET A 96 39.62 -17.16 -85.03
C MET A 96 39.52 -16.69 -86.48
N ASP A 97 40.15 -17.43 -87.39
CA ASP A 97 39.75 -17.41 -88.79
C ASP A 97 38.53 -18.32 -88.92
N THR A 98 37.48 -17.81 -89.57
CA THR A 98 36.26 -18.54 -89.93
C THR A 98 36.63 -19.75 -90.78
N ASP A 99 36.14 -20.93 -90.38
CA ASP A 99 36.44 -22.27 -90.92
C ASP A 99 37.86 -22.80 -90.67
N GLY A 100 38.06 -23.42 -89.49
CA GLY A 100 39.33 -24.03 -89.12
C GLY A 100 39.18 -25.34 -88.35
N ARG A 101 39.25 -26.47 -89.09
CA ARG A 101 39.53 -27.79 -88.51
C ARG A 101 40.79 -27.72 -87.65
N THR A 102 40.68 -27.93 -86.35
CA THR A 102 41.81 -28.39 -85.54
C THR A 102 41.95 -29.91 -85.73
N HIS A 103 42.81 -30.30 -86.67
CA HIS A 103 43.43 -31.62 -86.67
C HIS A 103 44.41 -31.69 -85.48
N LEU A 104 43.96 -32.26 -84.36
CA LEU A 104 44.88 -32.78 -83.36
C LEU A 104 45.28 -34.19 -83.79
N ASN A 105 46.54 -34.29 -84.22
CA ASN A 105 47.19 -35.50 -84.66
C ASN A 105 47.32 -36.47 -83.47
N SER A 106 46.45 -37.46 -83.35
CA SER A 106 46.53 -38.50 -82.30
C SER A 106 47.54 -39.57 -82.69
N TYR A 107 48.82 -39.23 -82.75
CA TYR A 107 49.90 -40.20 -82.77
C TYR A 107 50.68 -40.09 -81.45
N ASN A 108 50.49 -41.10 -80.60
CA ASN A 108 51.24 -41.40 -79.38
C ASN A 108 50.87 -40.59 -78.12
N LEU A 109 49.76 -40.93 -77.47
CA LEU A 109 49.72 -40.93 -76.00
C LEU A 109 49.82 -42.39 -75.54
N SER A 110 50.83 -42.69 -74.73
CA SER A 110 50.89 -43.98 -74.00
C SER A 110 49.64 -44.16 -73.13
N ASN A 111 49.26 -45.40 -72.83
CA ASN A 111 48.07 -45.74 -72.03
C ASN A 111 47.92 -44.96 -70.70
N GLY A 112 48.99 -44.39 -70.15
CA GLY A 112 48.97 -43.54 -68.94
C GLY A 112 48.44 -42.11 -69.16
N GLY A 113 48.52 -41.57 -70.38
CA GLY A 113 48.03 -40.21 -70.69
C GLY A 113 46.52 -40.15 -70.95
N GLN A 114 45.93 -41.24 -71.44
CA GLN A 114 44.48 -41.36 -71.63
C GLN A 114 43.73 -41.63 -70.31
N THR A 115 44.35 -42.36 -69.38
CA THR A 115 43.81 -42.59 -68.03
C THR A 115 43.87 -41.33 -67.18
N LEU A 116 45.00 -40.61 -67.13
CA LEU A 116 45.10 -39.35 -66.36
C LEU A 116 44.19 -38.23 -66.91
N ALA A 117 43.97 -38.18 -68.23
CA ALA A 117 43.01 -37.26 -68.83
C ALA A 117 41.56 -37.68 -68.55
N GLY A 118 41.28 -38.99 -68.49
CA GLY A 118 40.00 -39.54 -68.06
C GLY A 118 39.69 -39.26 -66.59
N ASP A 119 40.65 -39.45 -65.69
CA ASP A 119 40.50 -39.18 -64.25
C ASP A 119 40.28 -37.68 -64.00
N ARG A 120 41.03 -36.80 -64.68
CA ARG A 120 40.79 -35.34 -64.60
C ARG A 120 39.44 -34.92 -65.18
N LEU A 121 38.95 -35.59 -66.23
CA LEU A 121 37.60 -35.35 -66.75
C LEU A 121 36.53 -35.84 -65.78
N PHE A 122 36.78 -36.94 -65.06
CA PHE A 122 35.89 -37.46 -64.04
C PHE A 122 35.83 -36.53 -62.82
N GLU A 123 36.97 -36.08 -62.28
CA GLU A 123 37.03 -35.08 -61.21
C GLU A 123 36.36 -33.75 -61.63
N LEU A 124 36.54 -33.33 -62.89
CA LEU A 124 35.90 -32.12 -63.41
C LEU A 124 34.38 -32.31 -63.58
N HIS A 125 33.93 -33.50 -63.94
CA HIS A 125 32.51 -33.85 -63.97
C HIS A 125 31.91 -33.88 -62.57
N GLU A 126 32.59 -34.50 -61.60
CA GLU A 126 32.16 -34.57 -60.19
C GLU A 126 32.06 -33.17 -59.58
N THR A 127 33.07 -32.32 -59.80
CA THR A 127 33.02 -30.91 -59.36
C THR A 127 31.97 -30.08 -60.10
N GLN A 128 31.66 -30.40 -61.37
CA GLN A 128 30.58 -29.76 -62.10
C GLN A 128 29.21 -30.17 -61.55
N GLU A 129 29.06 -31.42 -61.13
CA GLU A 129 27.86 -31.98 -60.49
C GLU A 129 27.65 -31.37 -59.10
N ASP A 130 28.72 -31.26 -58.29
CA ASP A 130 28.69 -30.56 -56.99
C ASP A 130 28.33 -29.08 -57.16
N ASN A 131 28.92 -28.39 -58.15
CA ASN A 131 28.57 -27.00 -58.44
C ASN A 131 27.11 -26.84 -58.88
N LEU A 132 26.55 -27.82 -59.60
CA LEU A 132 25.15 -27.81 -60.00
C LEU A 132 24.23 -28.00 -58.78
N ILE A 133 24.61 -28.90 -57.86
CA ILE A 133 23.89 -29.11 -56.59
C ILE A 133 23.92 -27.84 -55.75
N LEU A 134 25.10 -27.21 -55.58
CA LEU A 134 25.25 -25.96 -54.83
C LEU A 134 24.49 -24.81 -55.47
N SER A 135 24.50 -24.71 -56.81
CA SER A 135 23.74 -23.68 -57.53
C SER A 135 22.24 -23.86 -57.33
N LYS A 136 21.74 -25.10 -57.36
CA LYS A 136 20.33 -25.40 -57.11
C LYS A 136 19.93 -25.12 -55.66
N GLN A 137 20.79 -25.46 -54.69
CA GLN A 137 20.60 -25.09 -53.29
C GLN A 137 20.57 -23.57 -53.09
N LEU A 138 21.43 -22.83 -53.79
CA LEU A 138 21.41 -21.36 -53.77
C LEU A 138 20.12 -20.80 -54.38
N GLU A 139 19.64 -21.40 -55.46
CA GLU A 139 18.39 -21.00 -56.11
C GLU A 139 17.17 -21.26 -55.20
N ASP A 140 17.14 -22.42 -54.53
CA ASP A 140 16.11 -22.77 -53.55
C ASP A 140 16.14 -21.82 -52.33
N LEU A 141 17.33 -21.51 -51.80
CA LEU A 141 17.49 -20.54 -50.72
C LEU A 141 17.08 -19.12 -51.15
N GLN A 142 17.41 -18.73 -52.37
CA GLN A 142 17.03 -17.43 -52.93
C GLN A 142 15.51 -17.36 -53.17
N GLY A 143 14.87 -18.46 -53.53
CA GLY A 143 13.41 -18.58 -53.61
C GLY A 143 12.75 -18.41 -52.24
N GLN A 144 13.28 -19.08 -51.21
CA GLN A 144 12.80 -18.94 -49.82
C GLN A 144 12.96 -17.52 -49.28
N LEU A 145 14.09 -16.85 -49.60
CA LEU A 145 14.34 -15.46 -49.20
C LEU A 145 13.50 -14.42 -49.97
N LYS A 146 12.89 -14.79 -51.10
CA LYS A 146 11.99 -13.91 -51.87
C LYS A 146 10.51 -14.17 -51.56
N ASP A 147 10.20 -15.28 -50.90
CA ASP A 147 8.84 -15.59 -50.48
C ASP A 147 8.54 -14.89 -49.15
N ASP A 148 7.76 -13.82 -49.22
CA ASP A 148 7.31 -13.04 -48.07
C ASP A 148 6.63 -13.93 -47.01
N ASN A 149 5.89 -14.96 -47.43
CA ASN A 149 5.27 -15.89 -46.48
C ASN A 149 6.31 -16.71 -45.70
N TYR A 150 7.40 -17.12 -46.36
CA TYR A 150 8.50 -17.80 -45.67
C TYR A 150 9.22 -16.86 -44.70
N ILE A 151 9.41 -15.60 -45.07
CA ILE A 151 10.01 -14.58 -44.19
C ILE A 151 9.14 -14.38 -42.93
N PHE A 152 7.83 -14.17 -43.09
CA PHE A 152 6.92 -13.93 -41.97
C PHE A 152 6.73 -15.15 -41.06
N THR A 153 6.85 -16.36 -41.61
CA THR A 153 6.78 -17.62 -40.85
C THR A 153 8.14 -18.08 -40.31
N SER A 154 9.23 -17.39 -40.68
CA SER A 154 10.57 -17.73 -40.21
C SER A 154 10.70 -17.51 -38.69
N LYS A 155 11.51 -18.36 -38.05
CA LYS A 155 11.80 -18.24 -36.61
C LYS A 155 12.38 -16.89 -36.19
N PRO A 156 13.33 -16.27 -36.93
CA PRO A 156 13.85 -14.95 -36.56
C PRO A 156 12.79 -13.86 -36.61
N TYR A 157 11.92 -13.86 -37.64
CA TYR A 157 10.86 -12.86 -37.78
C TYR A 157 9.80 -13.00 -36.69
N THR A 158 9.36 -14.23 -36.39
CA THR A 158 8.37 -14.48 -35.33
C THR A 158 8.86 -14.02 -33.96
N ILE A 159 10.12 -14.29 -33.60
CA ILE A 159 10.72 -13.80 -32.35
C ILE A 159 10.75 -12.27 -32.30
N LEU A 160 11.16 -11.61 -33.39
CA LEU A 160 11.20 -10.14 -33.46
C LEU A 160 9.79 -9.54 -33.41
N SER A 161 8.82 -10.16 -34.10
CA SER A 161 7.42 -9.78 -34.10
C SER A 161 6.81 -9.90 -32.70
N ASP A 162 7.09 -10.99 -31.98
CA ASP A 162 6.63 -11.19 -30.60
C ASP A 162 7.23 -10.14 -29.65
N GLN A 163 8.52 -9.82 -29.81
CA GLN A 163 9.17 -8.74 -29.06
C GLN A 163 8.55 -7.38 -29.34
N LEU A 164 8.25 -7.08 -30.62
CA LEU A 164 7.54 -5.86 -31.01
C LEU A 164 6.15 -5.79 -30.40
N HIS A 165 5.38 -6.89 -30.45
CA HIS A 165 4.06 -6.95 -29.84
C HIS A 165 4.12 -6.74 -28.32
N HIS A 166 5.11 -7.34 -27.66
CA HIS A 166 5.33 -7.15 -26.23
C HIS A 166 5.63 -5.69 -25.88
N LEU A 167 6.60 -5.07 -26.58
CA LEU A 167 6.94 -3.66 -26.39
C LEU A 167 5.76 -2.74 -26.69
N ASN A 168 4.97 -3.04 -27.70
CA ASN A 168 3.78 -2.25 -28.03
C ASN A 168 2.72 -2.37 -26.92
N ALA A 169 2.52 -3.56 -26.36
CA ALA A 169 1.64 -3.75 -25.21
C ALA A 169 2.16 -3.04 -23.94
N GLU A 170 3.47 -2.93 -23.75
CA GLU A 170 4.06 -2.13 -22.67
C GLU A 170 3.79 -0.63 -22.88
N ILE A 171 3.98 -0.13 -24.11
CA ILE A 171 3.71 1.25 -24.47
C ILE A 171 2.24 1.61 -24.19
N GLU A 172 1.30 0.76 -24.60
CA GLU A 172 -0.13 1.00 -24.33
C GLU A 172 -0.46 0.99 -22.83
N ARG A 173 0.18 0.12 -22.03
CA ARG A 173 0.06 0.18 -20.57
C ARG A 173 0.57 1.50 -20.00
N TYR A 174 1.72 1.97 -20.45
CA TYR A 174 2.27 3.24 -19.98
C TYR A 174 1.42 4.43 -20.42
N LYS A 175 0.87 4.43 -21.64
CA LYS A 175 -0.10 5.43 -22.09
C LYS A 175 -1.33 5.47 -21.18
N GLY A 176 -1.92 4.33 -20.88
CA GLY A 176 -3.06 4.25 -19.95
C GLY A 176 -2.72 4.80 -18.56
N LEU A 177 -1.53 4.51 -18.04
CA LEU A 177 -1.08 5.07 -16.76
C LEU A 177 -0.90 6.60 -16.83
N VAL A 178 -0.34 7.12 -17.92
CA VAL A 178 -0.17 8.57 -18.12
C VAL A 178 -1.52 9.27 -18.20
N GLU A 179 -2.51 8.69 -18.87
CA GLU A 179 -3.87 9.23 -18.92
C GLU A 179 -4.53 9.29 -17.54
N VAL A 180 -4.38 8.24 -16.72
CA VAL A 180 -4.87 8.22 -15.34
C VAL A 180 -4.18 9.31 -14.51
N LEU A 181 -2.86 9.40 -14.56
CA LEU A 181 -2.10 10.42 -13.84
C LEU A 181 -2.44 11.85 -14.30
N GLN A 182 -2.71 12.05 -15.58
CA GLN A 182 -3.14 13.33 -16.14
C GLN A 182 -4.53 13.71 -15.62
N ASN A 183 -5.46 12.75 -15.54
CA ASN A 183 -6.77 12.97 -14.95
C ASN A 183 -6.69 13.29 -13.46
N ASP A 184 -5.85 12.56 -12.71
CA ASP A 184 -5.61 12.84 -11.30
C ASP A 184 -5.04 14.25 -11.09
N LYS A 185 -4.04 14.64 -11.88
CA LYS A 185 -3.49 16.01 -11.87
C LYS A 185 -4.57 17.06 -12.08
N ASN A 186 -5.46 16.86 -13.06
CA ASN A 186 -6.55 17.79 -13.33
C ASN A 186 -7.53 17.89 -12.16
N GLN A 187 -7.90 16.77 -11.54
CA GLN A 187 -8.73 16.75 -10.34
C GLN A 187 -8.06 17.45 -9.16
N PHE A 188 -6.76 17.24 -8.95
CA PHE A 188 -6.01 17.93 -7.90
C PHE A 188 -5.97 19.44 -8.12
N LEU A 189 -5.71 19.89 -9.36
CA LEU A 189 -5.71 21.31 -9.69
C LEU A 189 -7.09 21.95 -9.49
N GLN A 190 -8.16 21.22 -9.80
CA GLN A 190 -9.51 21.69 -9.53
C GLN A 190 -9.79 21.81 -8.03
N ARG A 191 -9.42 20.80 -7.24
CA ARG A 191 -9.56 20.84 -5.77
C ARG A 191 -8.73 21.97 -5.17
N GLU A 192 -7.52 22.22 -5.68
CA GLU A 192 -6.69 23.34 -5.24
C GLU A 192 -7.37 24.68 -5.49
N LYS A 193 -7.94 24.90 -6.68
CA LYS A 193 -8.72 26.12 -7.00
C LYS A 193 -9.92 26.31 -6.08
N GLU A 194 -10.66 25.23 -5.80
CA GLU A 194 -11.78 25.26 -4.86
C GLU A 194 -11.33 25.61 -3.44
N MET A 195 -10.17 25.11 -3.00
CA MET A 195 -9.60 25.44 -1.69
C MET A 195 -9.11 26.89 -1.62
N CYS A 196 -8.51 27.41 -2.70
CA CYS A 196 -8.14 28.83 -2.78
C CYS A 196 -9.36 29.74 -2.69
N ALA A 197 -10.43 29.45 -3.43
CA ALA A 197 -11.68 30.22 -3.37
C ALA A 197 -12.34 30.16 -1.98
N LYS A 198 -12.26 29.01 -1.29
CA LYS A 198 -12.70 28.89 0.12
C LYS A 198 -11.79 29.67 1.07
N GLY A 199 -10.49 29.77 0.79
CA GLY A 199 -9.56 30.61 1.54
C GLY A 199 -9.96 32.09 1.47
N GLU A 200 -10.22 32.59 0.26
CA GLU A 200 -10.67 33.97 0.03
C GLU A 200 -11.98 34.29 0.76
N SER A 201 -12.96 33.36 0.74
CA SER A 201 -14.22 33.55 1.46
C SER A 201 -14.03 33.55 2.99
N VAL A 202 -13.15 32.71 3.51
CA VAL A 202 -12.78 32.71 4.94
C VAL A 202 -12.12 34.03 5.32
N ASP A 203 -11.24 34.58 4.48
CA ASP A 203 -10.59 35.85 4.77
C ASP A 203 -11.58 37.03 4.74
N ASN A 204 -12.58 37.00 3.84
CA ASN A 204 -13.70 37.96 3.87
C ASN A 204 -14.52 37.85 5.16
N ILE A 205 -14.78 36.63 5.65
CA ILE A 205 -15.47 36.41 6.93
C ILE A 205 -14.63 36.93 8.10
N LYS A 206 -13.31 36.72 8.10
CA LYS A 206 -12.43 37.28 9.13
C LYS A 206 -12.48 38.80 9.14
N GLN A 207 -12.46 39.44 7.96
CA GLN A 207 -12.58 40.89 7.85
C GLN A 207 -13.91 41.41 8.43
N SER A 208 -15.03 40.74 8.13
CA SER A 208 -16.32 41.14 8.71
C SER A 208 -16.36 40.91 10.22
N ILE A 209 -15.80 39.82 10.73
CA ILE A 209 -15.66 39.59 12.19
C ILE A 209 -14.88 40.72 12.84
N THR A 210 -13.71 41.08 12.31
CA THR A 210 -12.90 42.18 12.87
C THR A 210 -13.64 43.53 12.83
N ALA A 211 -14.48 43.76 11.82
CA ALA A 211 -15.30 44.97 11.74
C ALA A 211 -16.41 44.97 12.80
N TYR A 212 -17.06 43.83 13.05
CA TYR A 212 -18.06 43.69 14.12
C TYR A 212 -17.43 43.77 15.50
N GLU A 213 -16.24 43.18 15.73
CA GLU A 213 -15.49 43.31 16.98
C GLU A 213 -15.20 44.79 17.29
N ALA A 214 -14.69 45.56 16.32
CA ALA A 214 -14.47 46.99 16.48
C ALA A 214 -15.77 47.76 16.79
N LYS A 215 -16.90 47.36 16.19
CA LYS A 215 -18.20 47.99 16.46
C LYS A 215 -18.73 47.66 17.87
N ILE A 216 -18.49 46.45 18.36
CA ILE A 216 -18.82 46.05 19.72
C ILE A 216 -18.01 46.89 20.71
N GLU A 217 -16.69 47.02 20.52
CA GLU A 217 -15.83 47.85 21.36
C GLU A 217 -16.30 49.32 21.38
N GLU A 218 -16.71 49.86 20.22
CA GLU A 218 -17.26 51.21 20.13
C GLU A 218 -18.57 51.36 20.94
N LEU A 219 -19.50 50.40 20.82
CA LEU A 219 -20.76 50.42 21.55
C LEU A 219 -20.56 50.24 23.06
N GLU A 220 -19.65 49.37 23.48
CA GLU A 220 -19.27 49.21 24.89
C GLU A 220 -18.72 50.52 25.46
N HIS A 221 -17.90 51.23 24.69
CA HIS A 221 -17.40 52.54 25.09
C HIS A 221 -18.53 53.57 25.22
N GLN A 222 -19.50 53.58 24.30
CA GLN A 222 -20.68 54.45 24.39
C GLN A 222 -21.53 54.14 25.63
N ILE A 223 -21.75 52.87 25.95
CA ILE A 223 -22.48 52.45 27.15
C ILE A 223 -21.78 52.94 28.42
N LEU A 224 -20.46 52.75 28.51
CA LEU A 224 -19.67 53.23 29.65
C LEU A 224 -19.79 54.75 29.82
N LYS A 225 -19.75 55.49 28.71
CA LYS A 225 -19.94 56.95 28.72
C LYS A 225 -21.33 57.35 29.22
N SER A 226 -22.39 56.75 28.67
CA SER A 226 -23.77 57.04 29.10
C SER A 226 -24.02 56.68 30.57
N MET A 227 -23.39 55.62 31.07
CA MET A 227 -23.46 55.28 32.50
C MET A 227 -22.78 56.34 33.38
N ALA A 228 -21.64 56.87 32.96
CA ALA A 228 -20.97 57.96 33.68
C ALA A 228 -21.85 59.22 33.70
N GLU A 229 -22.40 59.61 32.55
CA GLU A 229 -23.31 60.77 32.44
C GLU A 229 -24.58 60.60 33.30
N LYS A 230 -25.16 59.39 33.33
CA LYS A 230 -26.30 59.07 34.20
C LYS A 230 -25.94 59.26 35.67
N ASN A 231 -24.80 58.73 36.12
CA ASN A 231 -24.38 58.85 37.52
C ASN A 231 -24.18 60.33 37.91
N ASP A 232 -23.60 61.15 37.03
CA ASP A 232 -23.42 62.58 37.27
C ASP A 232 -24.77 63.32 37.39
N LEU A 233 -25.76 62.95 36.57
CA LEU A 233 -27.12 63.51 36.67
C LEU A 233 -27.83 63.05 37.95
N GLU A 234 -27.68 61.79 38.33
CA GLU A 234 -28.25 61.24 39.56
C GLU A 234 -27.72 61.98 40.80
N ILE A 235 -26.40 62.24 40.85
CA ILE A 235 -25.79 63.05 41.90
C ILE A 235 -26.41 64.45 41.94
N LYS A 236 -26.54 65.14 40.79
CA LYS A 236 -27.16 66.48 40.72
C LYS A 236 -28.62 66.49 41.16
N VAL A 237 -29.38 65.43 40.85
CA VAL A 237 -30.77 65.30 41.30
C VAL A 237 -30.81 65.15 42.82
N GLU A 238 -29.96 64.31 43.41
CA GLU A 238 -29.89 64.12 44.87
C GLU A 238 -29.52 65.42 45.58
N GLU A 239 -28.53 66.16 45.07
CA GLU A 239 -28.15 67.50 45.56
C GLU A 239 -29.36 68.46 45.52
N SER A 240 -30.08 68.54 44.39
CA SER A 240 -31.26 69.40 44.26
C SER A 240 -32.41 69.02 45.18
N LEU A 241 -32.58 67.72 45.49
CA LEU A 241 -33.58 67.23 46.42
C LEU A 241 -33.24 67.64 47.85
N GLN A 242 -31.96 67.51 48.24
CA GLN A 242 -31.48 67.90 49.55
C GLN A 242 -31.58 69.42 49.77
N ASP A 243 -31.27 70.23 48.75
CA ASP A 243 -31.39 71.70 48.81
C ASP A 243 -32.84 72.20 48.84
N SER A 244 -33.80 71.39 48.36
CA SER A 244 -35.19 71.86 48.17
C SER A 244 -36.02 72.03 49.45
N GLY A 245 -35.50 71.75 50.65
CA GLY A 245 -36.13 72.11 51.93
C GLY A 245 -37.59 71.68 52.11
N LYS A 246 -38.08 70.71 51.31
CA LYS A 246 -39.52 70.40 51.15
C LYS A 246 -40.20 69.93 52.43
N LYS A 247 -39.43 69.51 53.43
CA LYS A 247 -39.94 69.09 54.73
C LYS A 247 -40.45 70.29 55.53
N ASP A 248 -39.71 71.40 55.55
CA ASP A 248 -40.04 72.59 56.33
C ASP A 248 -41.26 73.31 55.74
N PHE A 249 -41.37 73.37 54.40
CA PHE A 249 -42.52 73.99 53.73
C PHE A 249 -43.85 73.25 53.98
N LYS A 250 -43.83 71.91 54.04
CA LYS A 250 -45.03 71.11 54.33
C LYS A 250 -45.51 71.33 55.76
N ASP A 251 -44.58 71.41 56.71
CA ASP A 251 -44.88 71.65 58.12
C ASP A 251 -45.41 73.08 58.33
N GLU A 252 -44.87 74.07 57.62
CA GLU A 252 -45.36 75.46 57.62
C GLU A 252 -46.79 75.60 57.05
N ILE A 253 -47.12 74.92 55.94
CA ILE A 253 -48.50 74.89 55.41
C ILE A 253 -49.47 74.27 56.42
N HIS A 254 -49.07 73.21 57.13
CA HIS A 254 -49.91 72.59 58.15
C HIS A 254 -50.18 73.54 59.32
N VAL A 255 -49.17 74.29 59.78
CA VAL A 255 -49.34 75.30 60.83
C VAL A 255 -50.26 76.44 60.36
N MET A 256 -50.10 76.91 59.12
CA MET A 256 -50.97 77.95 58.55
C MET A 256 -52.43 77.48 58.41
N ALA A 257 -52.66 76.25 57.97
CA ALA A 257 -54.01 75.67 57.87
C ALA A 257 -54.68 75.52 59.26
N ALA A 258 -53.91 75.14 60.28
CA ALA A 258 -54.41 75.05 61.65
C ALA A 258 -54.77 76.43 62.25
N ALA A 259 -53.99 77.47 61.94
CA ALA A 259 -54.27 78.84 62.37
C ALA A 259 -55.55 79.38 61.72
N LEU A 260 -55.71 79.22 60.40
CA LEU A 260 -56.91 79.64 59.66
C LEU A 260 -58.18 78.95 60.18
N SER A 261 -58.11 77.65 60.48
CA SER A 261 -59.24 76.90 61.04
C SER A 261 -59.71 77.47 62.38
N LYS A 262 -58.77 77.93 63.22
CA LYS A 262 -59.06 78.51 64.54
C LYS A 262 -59.65 79.92 64.43
N GLU A 263 -59.21 80.71 63.46
CA GLU A 263 -59.83 82.02 63.19
C GLU A 263 -61.26 81.87 62.65
N MET A 264 -61.50 80.89 61.79
CA MET A 264 -62.84 80.59 61.26
C MET A 264 -63.81 80.19 62.38
N GLU A 265 -63.37 79.34 63.32
CA GLU A 265 -64.16 78.96 64.51
C GLU A 265 -64.49 80.18 65.40
N MET A 266 -63.54 81.11 65.55
CA MET A 266 -63.76 82.32 66.35
C MET A 266 -64.77 83.27 65.70
N MET A 267 -64.73 83.41 64.36
CA MET A 267 -65.69 84.22 63.59
C MET A 267 -67.10 83.62 63.61
N GLU A 268 -67.23 82.31 63.47
CA GLU A 268 -68.49 81.57 63.59
C GLU A 268 -69.16 81.81 64.96
N ASN A 269 -68.36 81.77 66.03
CA ASN A 269 -68.84 82.05 67.39
C ASN A 269 -69.29 83.50 67.57
N GLN A 270 -68.64 84.47 66.92
CA GLN A 270 -69.08 85.87 66.94
C GLN A 270 -70.40 86.07 66.18
N LEU A 271 -70.54 85.42 65.03
CA LEU A 271 -71.76 85.46 64.23
C LEU A 271 -72.96 84.92 65.00
N ASN A 272 -72.81 83.77 65.66
CA ASN A 272 -73.89 83.19 66.48
C ASN A 272 -74.33 84.11 67.63
N ARG A 273 -73.38 84.76 68.33
CA ARG A 273 -73.72 85.75 69.37
C ARG A 273 -74.50 86.95 68.82
N SER A 274 -74.16 87.42 67.62
CA SER A 274 -74.89 88.53 66.98
C SER A 274 -76.33 88.14 66.60
N LYS A 275 -76.53 86.87 66.20
CA LYS A 275 -77.84 86.31 65.86
C LYS A 275 -78.75 86.20 67.09
N ASP A 276 -78.20 85.77 68.21
CA ASP A 276 -78.94 85.69 69.48
C ASP A 276 -79.40 87.09 69.92
N ALA A 277 -78.51 88.08 69.91
CA ALA A 277 -78.84 89.47 70.24
C ALA A 277 -79.93 90.07 69.32
N ALA A 278 -79.91 89.74 68.03
CA ALA A 278 -80.92 90.19 67.07
C ALA A 278 -82.31 89.57 67.35
N SER A 279 -82.36 88.31 67.77
CA SER A 279 -83.62 87.64 68.10
C SER A 279 -84.25 88.18 69.39
N GLU A 280 -83.43 88.53 70.38
CA GLU A 280 -83.89 89.20 71.61
C GLU A 280 -84.47 90.61 71.31
N ALA A 281 -83.82 91.37 70.42
CA ALA A 281 -84.32 92.67 69.98
C ALA A 281 -85.67 92.60 69.25
N LEU A 282 -85.93 91.52 68.50
CA LEU A 282 -87.22 91.29 67.85
C LEU A 282 -88.34 91.00 68.86
N ALA A 283 -88.09 90.17 69.87
CA ALA A 283 -89.07 89.87 70.92
C ALA A 283 -89.51 91.13 71.69
N LEU A 284 -88.56 92.01 72.03
CA LEU A 284 -88.86 93.29 72.68
C LEU A 284 -89.69 94.24 71.79
N ARG A 285 -89.52 94.15 70.47
CA ARG A 285 -90.26 94.97 69.51
C ARG A 285 -91.71 94.54 69.40
N GLU A 286 -91.98 93.24 69.43
CA GLU A 286 -93.34 92.68 69.46
C GLU A 286 -94.10 93.08 70.74
N GLU A 287 -93.41 93.11 71.88
CA GLU A 287 -93.99 93.56 73.16
C GLU A 287 -94.37 95.06 73.11
N ALA A 288 -93.53 95.91 72.52
CA ALA A 288 -93.82 97.32 72.32
C ALA A 288 -95.02 97.57 71.37
N GLU A 289 -95.17 96.74 70.33
CA GLU A 289 -96.32 96.78 69.41
C GLU A 289 -97.63 96.45 70.16
N SER A 290 -97.60 95.45 71.04
CA SER A 290 -98.77 95.07 71.86
C SER A 290 -99.24 96.22 72.76
N LEU A 291 -98.31 96.94 73.38
CA LEU A 291 -98.62 98.09 74.24
C LEU A 291 -99.23 99.26 73.46
N ARG A 292 -98.78 99.49 72.21
CA ARG A 292 -99.39 100.51 71.33
C ARG A 292 -100.84 100.21 71.00
N THR A 293 -101.19 98.95 70.73
CA THR A 293 -102.58 98.57 70.43
C THR A 293 -103.52 98.74 71.62
N LEU A 294 -103.03 98.52 72.86
CA LEU A 294 -103.79 98.77 74.08
C LEU A 294 -104.10 100.26 74.26
N LEU A 295 -103.13 101.12 73.94
CA LEU A 295 -103.24 102.57 74.07
C LEU A 295 -104.26 103.15 73.07
N ALA A 296 -104.30 102.62 71.84
CA ALA A 296 -105.30 103.00 70.84
C ALA A 296 -106.75 102.72 71.27
N LYS A 297 -107.02 101.58 71.92
CA LYS A 297 -108.37 101.25 72.45
C LYS A 297 -108.83 102.20 73.57
N LYS A 298 -107.89 102.75 74.35
CA LYS A 298 -108.19 103.71 75.42
C LYS A 298 -108.58 105.08 74.87
N ILE A 299 -108.04 105.46 73.71
CA ILE A 299 -108.40 106.71 73.02
C ILE A 299 -109.83 106.62 72.48
N GLU A 300 -110.20 105.49 71.86
CA GLU A 300 -111.55 105.27 71.31
C GLU A 300 -112.68 105.30 72.37
N THR A 301 -112.36 105.01 73.63
CA THR A 301 -113.33 105.08 74.74
C THR A 301 -113.58 106.51 75.22
N LEU A 302 -112.56 107.37 75.20
CA LEU A 302 -112.70 108.78 75.55
C LEU A 302 -113.42 109.59 74.45
N GLU A 303 -113.29 109.18 73.19
CA GLU A 303 -114.00 109.82 72.06
C GLU A 303 -115.52 109.58 72.11
N LYS A 304 -115.99 108.47 72.69
CA LYS A 304 -117.43 108.17 72.87
C LYS A 304 -118.06 108.98 74.01
N GLU A 305 -117.31 109.31 75.06
CA GLU A 305 -117.77 110.17 76.17
C GLU A 305 -117.92 111.65 75.74
N ASN A 306 -117.14 112.11 74.75
CA ASN A 306 -117.25 113.47 74.20
C ASN A 306 -118.49 113.68 73.33
N GLN A 307 -119.01 112.64 72.65
CA GLN A 307 -120.20 112.75 71.80
C GLN A 307 -121.50 112.90 72.60
N GLU A 308 -121.54 112.52 73.88
CA GLU A 308 -122.72 112.70 74.75
C GLU A 308 -122.85 114.15 75.30
N LEU A 309 -121.75 114.91 75.36
CA LEU A 309 -121.76 116.31 75.80
C LEU A 309 -122.13 117.29 74.66
N GLU A 310 -121.96 116.87 73.41
CA GLU A 310 -122.31 117.65 72.21
C GLU A 310 -123.82 117.73 71.97
N PHE A 311 -124.60 116.77 72.49
CA PHE A 311 -126.07 116.75 72.41
C PHE A 311 -126.77 117.76 73.36
N ILE A 312 -126.09 118.27 74.39
CA ILE A 312 -126.63 119.27 75.34
C ILE A 312 -126.47 120.71 74.80
N VAL A 313 -125.49 120.95 73.92
CA VAL A 313 -125.17 122.27 73.37
C VAL A 313 -126.14 122.70 72.26
N ASP A 314 -126.78 121.74 71.57
CA ASP A 314 -127.65 122.01 70.41
C ASP A 314 -129.09 122.45 70.78
N MET A 315 -129.46 122.45 72.07
CA MET A 315 -130.81 122.78 72.58
C MET A 315 -130.97 124.22 73.11
N TYR A 316 -129.92 125.05 73.17
CA TYR A 316 -129.98 126.43 73.73
C TYR A 316 -129.21 127.49 72.92
N GLY A 317 -129.51 127.63 71.63
CA GLY A 317 -128.85 128.63 70.79
C GLY A 317 -129.74 129.28 69.73
N LYS A 318 -130.89 129.84 70.11
CA LYS A 318 -131.76 130.63 69.20
C LYS A 318 -132.05 132.02 69.77
N GLU A 319 -131.72 133.02 68.94
CA GLU A 319 -132.13 134.44 68.96
C GLU A 319 -131.47 135.42 69.95
N CYS A 320 -130.43 136.12 69.46
CA CYS A 320 -130.32 137.57 69.62
C CYS A 320 -129.69 138.20 68.37
N SER A 321 -130.42 139.14 67.80
CA SER A 321 -130.07 139.95 66.64
C SER A 321 -129.07 141.04 67.02
N GLU A 322 -127.84 140.98 66.50
CA GLU A 322 -126.95 142.14 66.38
C GLU A 322 -126.05 142.00 65.14
N SER A 323 -126.53 142.62 64.06
CA SER A 323 -125.94 142.70 62.72
C SER A 323 -124.71 143.64 62.66
N ARG A 324 -123.74 143.44 63.57
CA ARG A 324 -122.41 144.07 63.49
C ARG A 324 -121.32 143.25 64.19
N THR A 325 -121.69 142.48 65.21
CA THR A 325 -120.78 141.59 65.94
C THR A 325 -120.59 140.25 65.20
N ILE A 326 -121.57 139.83 64.39
CA ILE A 326 -121.45 138.64 63.52
C ILE A 326 -120.48 138.90 62.35
N THR A 327 -120.37 140.13 61.84
CA THR A 327 -119.37 140.45 60.80
C THR A 327 -117.96 140.45 61.38
N GLU A 328 -117.75 140.98 62.58
CA GLU A 328 -116.45 140.94 63.27
C GLU A 328 -116.04 139.52 63.66
N ILE A 329 -117.00 138.69 64.12
CA ILE A 329 -116.75 137.27 64.38
C ILE A 329 -116.49 136.51 63.09
N LYS A 330 -117.27 136.72 62.02
CA LYS A 330 -117.00 136.11 60.69
C LYS A 330 -115.70 136.60 60.08
N GLU A 331 -115.29 137.84 60.31
CA GLU A 331 -113.96 138.33 59.91
C GLU A 331 -112.86 137.67 60.75
N SER A 332 -113.04 137.53 62.07
CA SER A 332 -112.11 136.82 62.94
C SER A 332 -112.02 135.32 62.60
N GLU A 333 -113.14 134.69 62.22
CA GLU A 333 -113.25 133.30 61.78
C GLU A 333 -112.63 133.11 60.40
N ASN A 334 -112.93 134.01 59.44
CA ASN A 334 -112.28 133.99 58.14
C ASN A 334 -110.76 134.24 58.28
N GLN A 335 -110.32 135.04 59.25
CA GLN A 335 -108.91 135.27 59.54
C GLN A 335 -108.25 134.06 60.21
N ALA A 336 -108.93 133.40 61.15
CA ALA A 336 -108.49 132.14 61.75
C ALA A 336 -108.46 130.99 60.72
N ARG A 337 -109.45 130.93 59.82
CA ARG A 337 -109.52 129.97 58.73
C ARG A 337 -108.40 130.20 57.71
N LYS A 338 -108.13 131.44 57.32
CA LYS A 338 -106.97 131.79 56.48
C LYS A 338 -105.65 131.40 57.16
N GLN A 339 -105.53 131.61 58.47
CA GLN A 339 -104.36 131.17 59.24
C GLN A 339 -104.25 129.64 59.30
N ALA A 340 -105.35 128.92 59.54
CA ALA A 340 -105.36 127.46 59.57
C ALA A 340 -105.06 126.86 58.19
N GLU A 341 -105.61 127.45 57.12
CA GLU A 341 -105.34 127.05 55.74
C GLU A 341 -103.88 127.30 55.37
N TYR A 342 -103.32 128.45 55.77
CA TYR A 342 -101.88 128.73 55.63
C TYR A 342 -101.00 127.72 56.37
N LEU A 343 -101.33 127.39 57.62
CA LEU A 343 -100.60 126.37 58.39
C LEU A 343 -100.77 124.98 57.78
N ARG A 344 -101.96 124.66 57.24
CA ARG A 344 -102.23 123.40 56.57
C ARG A 344 -101.42 123.26 55.28
N THR A 345 -101.39 124.29 54.44
CA THR A 345 -100.56 124.29 53.22
C THR A 345 -99.08 124.20 53.56
N SER A 346 -98.60 124.93 54.57
CA SER A 346 -97.20 124.85 55.02
C SER A 346 -96.83 123.46 55.56
N LEU A 347 -97.73 122.80 56.30
CA LEU A 347 -97.53 121.44 56.79
C LEU A 347 -97.59 120.41 55.64
N GLU A 348 -98.52 120.56 54.71
CA GLU A 348 -98.64 119.71 53.51
C GLU A 348 -97.40 119.84 52.61
N GLU A 349 -96.88 121.06 52.42
CA GLU A 349 -95.63 121.34 51.70
C GLU A 349 -94.44 120.69 52.40
N HIS A 350 -94.30 120.84 53.71
CA HIS A 350 -93.21 120.20 54.46
C HIS A 350 -93.31 118.67 54.45
N SER A 351 -94.53 118.12 54.55
CA SER A 351 -94.79 116.67 54.44
C SER A 351 -94.44 116.13 53.04
N LEU A 352 -94.76 116.89 51.98
CA LEU A 352 -94.34 116.56 50.62
C LEU A 352 -92.82 116.61 50.48
N GLU A 353 -92.16 117.64 51.03
CA GLU A 353 -90.71 117.79 51.01
C GLU A 353 -90.02 116.58 51.68
N LEU A 354 -90.52 116.12 52.83
CA LEU A 354 -89.99 114.95 53.52
C LEU A 354 -90.18 113.66 52.71
N ARG A 355 -91.33 113.46 52.06
CA ARG A 355 -91.55 112.29 51.19
C ARG A 355 -90.65 112.31 49.96
N VAL A 356 -90.43 113.48 49.35
CA VAL A 356 -89.50 113.64 48.23
C VAL A 356 -88.07 113.37 48.69
N LYS A 357 -87.65 113.88 49.87
CA LYS A 357 -86.33 113.56 50.44
C LYS A 357 -86.16 112.06 50.67
N ALA A 358 -87.14 111.40 51.30
CA ALA A 358 -87.10 109.96 51.53
C ALA A 358 -87.08 109.16 50.21
N ALA A 359 -87.83 109.59 49.19
CA ALA A 359 -87.83 108.96 47.87
C ALA A 359 -86.47 109.13 47.16
N ASN A 360 -85.89 110.34 47.19
CA ASN A 360 -84.56 110.60 46.63
C ASN A 360 -83.46 109.82 47.37
N GLU A 361 -83.53 109.75 48.69
CA GLU A 361 -82.61 108.93 49.50
C GLU A 361 -82.72 107.45 49.11
N ALA A 362 -83.94 106.92 48.95
CA ALA A 362 -84.17 105.55 48.50
C ALA A 362 -83.68 105.32 47.05
N GLU A 363 -83.92 106.27 46.14
CA GLU A 363 -83.45 106.20 44.75
C GLU A 363 -81.92 106.18 44.70
N THR A 364 -81.24 107.08 45.42
CA THR A 364 -79.76 107.08 45.46
C THR A 364 -79.21 105.82 46.11
N ALA A 365 -79.93 105.19 47.05
CA ALA A 365 -79.55 103.90 47.62
C ALA A 365 -79.71 102.76 46.60
N CYS A 366 -80.80 102.74 45.84
CA CYS A 366 -81.02 101.78 44.76
C CYS A 366 -80.02 101.95 43.62
N GLN A 367 -79.74 103.18 43.18
CA GLN A 367 -78.73 103.48 42.16
C GLN A 367 -77.34 103.02 42.61
N ARG A 368 -76.96 103.28 43.86
CA ARG A 368 -75.69 102.78 44.41
C ARG A 368 -75.60 101.25 44.37
N ARG A 369 -76.67 100.55 44.78
CA ARG A 369 -76.73 99.07 44.70
C ARG A 369 -76.68 98.57 43.26
N LEU A 370 -77.33 99.25 42.33
CA LEU A 370 -77.28 98.92 40.91
C LEU A 370 -75.87 99.09 40.36
N CYS A 371 -75.19 100.20 40.65
CA CYS A 371 -73.81 100.42 40.21
C CYS A 371 -72.84 99.37 40.77
N ILE A 372 -73.02 98.93 42.03
CA ILE A 372 -72.22 97.84 42.61
C ILE A 372 -72.49 96.53 41.86
N ALA A 373 -73.75 96.16 41.65
CA ALA A 373 -74.11 94.94 40.93
C ALA A 373 -73.65 94.98 39.45
N GLU A 374 -73.71 96.13 38.79
CA GLU A 374 -73.21 96.32 37.42
C GLU A 374 -71.69 96.14 37.37
N ALA A 375 -70.94 96.64 38.36
CA ALA A 375 -69.50 96.43 38.44
C ALA A 375 -69.14 94.96 38.70
N GLU A 376 -69.85 94.27 39.61
CA GLU A 376 -69.68 92.84 39.87
C GLU A 376 -69.98 91.98 38.64
N LEU A 377 -71.00 92.35 37.84
CA LEU A 377 -71.31 91.65 36.60
C LEU A 377 -70.20 91.80 35.54
N GLU A 378 -69.58 92.97 35.43
CA GLU A 378 -68.46 93.18 34.52
C GLU A 378 -67.21 92.43 35.00
N GLU A 379 -66.93 92.39 36.31
CA GLU A 379 -65.84 91.57 36.86
C GLU A 379 -66.06 90.08 36.55
N LEU A 380 -67.25 89.55 36.84
CA LEU A 380 -67.59 88.14 36.53
C LEU A 380 -67.51 87.83 35.04
N ARG A 381 -67.84 88.78 34.15
CA ARG A 381 -67.66 88.61 32.70
C ARG A 381 -66.19 88.48 32.34
N THR A 382 -65.33 89.34 32.87
CA THR A 382 -63.89 89.25 32.62
C THR A 382 -63.27 87.96 33.14
N ASP A 383 -63.77 87.44 34.27
CA ASP A 383 -63.34 86.16 34.82
C ASP A 383 -63.81 84.98 33.95
N VAL A 384 -65.04 85.02 33.44
CA VAL A 384 -65.53 84.00 32.48
C VAL A 384 -64.67 84.01 31.22
N ASP A 385 -64.41 85.18 30.63
CA ASP A 385 -63.56 85.33 29.44
C ASP A 385 -62.10 84.88 29.69
N ALA A 386 -61.59 85.06 30.91
CA ALA A 386 -60.29 84.51 31.31
C ALA A 386 -60.34 82.98 31.38
N SER A 387 -61.34 82.42 32.05
CA SER A 387 -61.50 80.96 32.18
C SER A 387 -61.74 80.26 30.85
N GLU A 388 -62.45 80.87 29.90
CA GLU A 388 -62.66 80.33 28.56
C GLU A 388 -61.35 80.26 27.77
N ARG A 389 -60.49 81.28 27.90
CA ARG A 389 -59.15 81.26 27.32
C ARG A 389 -58.29 80.16 27.93
N ASP A 390 -58.28 80.03 29.26
CA ASP A 390 -57.53 78.96 29.95
C ASP A 390 -58.00 77.57 29.50
N VAL A 391 -59.31 77.37 29.31
CA VAL A 391 -59.87 76.12 28.79
C VAL A 391 -59.40 75.83 27.36
N LEU A 392 -59.30 76.86 26.50
CA LEU A 392 -58.78 76.70 25.14
C LEU A 392 -57.29 76.35 25.14
N GLU A 393 -56.48 77.00 25.98
CA GLU A 393 -55.06 76.70 26.14
C GLU A 393 -54.84 75.27 26.63
N LEU A 394 -55.60 74.83 27.64
CA LEU A 394 -55.54 73.46 28.14
C LEU A 394 -55.98 72.44 27.08
N LYS A 395 -57.01 72.73 26.28
CA LYS A 395 -57.43 71.86 25.17
C LYS A 395 -56.34 71.71 24.12
N GLU A 396 -55.68 72.80 23.73
CA GLU A 396 -54.58 72.73 22.77
C GLU A 396 -53.37 71.99 23.36
N ALA A 397 -53.05 72.20 24.64
CA ALA A 397 -52.01 71.44 25.31
C ALA A 397 -52.30 69.93 25.33
N ILE A 398 -53.55 69.52 25.59
CA ILE A 398 -53.98 68.12 25.50
C ILE A 398 -53.80 67.60 24.07
N ARG A 399 -54.26 68.35 23.06
CA ARG A 399 -54.13 67.96 21.64
C ARG A 399 -52.67 67.76 21.23
N ILE A 400 -51.77 68.62 21.70
CA ILE A 400 -50.32 68.49 21.47
C ILE A 400 -49.79 67.21 22.12
N LYS A 401 -50.20 66.90 23.36
CA LYS A 401 -49.78 65.67 24.05
C LYS A 401 -50.35 64.39 23.43
N GLU A 402 -51.57 64.42 22.92
CA GLU A 402 -52.14 63.32 22.15
C GLU A 402 -51.32 63.07 20.87
N ALA A 403 -50.97 64.13 20.13
CA ALA A 403 -50.14 64.01 18.94
C ALA A 403 -48.71 63.50 19.24
N GLU A 404 -48.10 63.93 20.35
CA GLU A 404 -46.84 63.36 20.84
C GLU A 404 -47.00 61.86 21.18
N GLY A 405 -48.10 61.49 21.83
CA GLY A 405 -48.44 60.10 22.14
C GLY A 405 -48.55 59.23 20.88
N ASP A 406 -49.26 59.71 19.86
CA ASP A 406 -49.39 59.01 18.57
C ASP A 406 -48.04 58.85 17.85
N ALA A 407 -47.17 59.87 17.96
CA ALA A 407 -45.81 59.79 17.43
C ALA A 407 -44.97 58.72 18.15
N TYR A 408 -45.06 58.64 19.49
CA TYR A 408 -44.38 57.59 20.25
C TYR A 408 -44.91 56.19 19.92
N ILE A 409 -46.23 56.02 19.74
CA ILE A 409 -46.83 54.75 19.32
C ILE A 409 -46.26 54.32 17.95
N SER A 410 -46.19 55.26 17.00
CA SER A 410 -45.63 54.99 15.67
C SER A 410 -44.14 54.58 15.72
N GLU A 411 -43.35 55.19 16.61
CA GLU A 411 -41.95 54.82 16.83
C GLU A 411 -41.84 53.42 17.45
N ILE A 412 -42.68 53.11 18.45
CA ILE A 412 -42.74 51.78 19.07
C ILE A 412 -43.10 50.70 18.05
N GLU A 413 -44.08 50.95 17.17
CA GLU A 413 -44.48 50.02 16.11
C GLU A 413 -43.35 49.79 15.10
N THR A 414 -42.64 50.86 14.72
CA THR A 414 -41.48 50.77 13.82
C THR A 414 -40.35 49.94 14.44
N ILE A 415 -40.07 50.16 15.72
CA ILE A 415 -39.06 49.39 16.46
C ILE A 415 -39.50 47.93 16.57
N ALA A 416 -40.77 47.67 16.91
CA ALA A 416 -41.31 46.32 17.02
C ALA A 416 -41.16 45.53 15.71
N GLN A 417 -41.49 46.14 14.57
CA GLN A 417 -41.30 45.50 13.26
C GLN A 417 -39.83 45.17 12.98
N ALA A 418 -38.90 46.08 13.29
CA ALA A 418 -37.47 45.82 13.13
C ALA A 418 -36.98 44.66 14.01
N TYR A 419 -37.50 44.54 15.23
CA TYR A 419 -37.22 43.40 16.11
C TYR A 419 -37.79 42.08 15.57
N GLU A 420 -39.02 42.09 15.03
CA GLU A 420 -39.62 40.92 14.40
C GLU A 420 -38.82 40.46 13.17
N ASP A 421 -38.43 41.40 12.30
CA ASP A 421 -37.60 41.11 11.13
C ASP A 421 -36.23 40.52 11.55
N MET A 422 -35.58 41.11 12.56
CA MET A 422 -34.35 40.57 13.13
C MET A 422 -34.57 39.17 13.74
N GLN A 423 -35.69 38.95 14.42
CA GLN A 423 -36.03 37.66 15.02
C GLN A 423 -36.21 36.58 13.96
N THR A 424 -36.88 36.89 12.85
CA THR A 424 -37.02 35.96 11.72
C THR A 424 -35.68 35.67 11.05
N GLN A 425 -34.82 36.69 10.89
CA GLN A 425 -33.46 36.50 10.39
C GLN A 425 -32.64 35.57 11.31
N ASN A 426 -32.72 35.78 12.63
CA ASN A 426 -32.04 34.93 13.61
C ASN A 426 -32.57 33.48 13.58
N GLN A 427 -33.89 33.28 13.44
CA GLN A 427 -34.48 31.95 13.27
C GLN A 427 -33.93 31.26 12.00
N HIS A 428 -33.82 31.98 10.89
CA HIS A 428 -33.25 31.46 9.66
C HIS A 428 -31.76 31.09 9.81
N LEU A 429 -30.96 31.92 10.48
CA LEU A 429 -29.55 31.61 10.77
C LEU A 429 -29.40 30.37 11.67
N LEU A 430 -30.25 30.23 12.69
CA LEU A 430 -30.28 29.04 13.55
C LEU A 430 -30.63 27.78 12.73
N GLN A 431 -31.59 27.87 11.82
CA GLN A 431 -31.93 26.75 10.93
C GLN A 431 -30.75 26.39 10.02
N GLN A 432 -30.04 27.37 9.45
CA GLN A 432 -28.86 27.09 8.63
C GLN A 432 -27.73 26.41 9.41
N VAL A 433 -27.52 26.80 10.67
CA VAL A 433 -26.54 26.15 11.55
C VAL A 433 -26.97 24.70 11.82
N ALA A 434 -28.25 24.47 12.12
CA ALA A 434 -28.79 23.12 12.32
C ALA A 434 -28.62 22.25 11.06
N ASP A 435 -28.98 22.76 9.88
CA ASP A 435 -28.82 22.05 8.61
C ASP A 435 -27.34 21.72 8.34
N ARG A 436 -26.43 22.67 8.59
CA ARG A 436 -24.98 22.45 8.46
C ARG A 436 -24.49 21.37 9.42
N ASP A 437 -24.98 21.36 10.66
CA ASP A 437 -24.62 20.36 11.66
C ASP A 437 -25.14 18.97 11.26
N ASP A 438 -26.34 18.86 10.69
CA ASP A 438 -26.87 17.61 10.12
C ASP A 438 -26.01 17.11 8.95
N PHE A 439 -25.57 18.00 8.05
CA PHE A 439 -24.63 17.65 6.99
C PHE A 439 -23.28 17.18 7.56
N ASN A 440 -22.76 17.83 8.59
CA ASN A 440 -21.51 17.44 9.24
C ASN A 440 -21.64 16.06 9.92
N ILE A 441 -22.74 15.80 10.61
CA ILE A 441 -23.04 14.48 11.22
C ILE A 441 -23.06 13.41 10.14
N LYS A 442 -23.69 13.67 8.99
CA LYS A 442 -23.73 12.74 7.86
C LYS A 442 -22.33 12.48 7.28
N LEU A 443 -21.53 13.53 7.05
CA LEU A 443 -20.16 13.40 6.56
C LEU A 443 -19.26 12.62 7.52
N VAL A 444 -19.37 12.88 8.83
CA VAL A 444 -18.62 12.14 9.85
C VAL A 444 -19.07 10.67 9.89
N SER A 445 -20.37 10.40 9.84
CA SER A 445 -20.92 9.05 9.77
C SER A 445 -20.38 8.28 8.56
N ASP A 446 -20.40 8.90 7.38
CA ASP A 446 -19.89 8.27 6.17
C ASP A 446 -18.36 8.11 6.21
N SER A 447 -17.62 9.07 6.76
CA SER A 447 -16.18 8.94 7.01
C SER A 447 -15.85 7.76 7.93
N VAL A 448 -16.63 7.57 9.00
CA VAL A 448 -16.48 6.43 9.92
C VAL A 448 -16.79 5.12 9.19
N LYS A 449 -17.89 5.04 8.43
CA LYS A 449 -18.22 3.84 7.63
C LYS A 449 -17.10 3.51 6.62
N THR A 450 -16.58 4.51 5.92
CA THR A 450 -15.47 4.32 4.96
C THR A 450 -14.20 3.85 5.68
N LYS A 451 -13.86 4.43 6.84
CA LYS A 451 -12.71 3.97 7.65
C LYS A 451 -12.90 2.54 8.13
N GLN A 452 -14.09 2.16 8.57
CA GLN A 452 -14.41 0.80 9.00
C GLN A 452 -14.30 -0.20 7.83
N ALA A 453 -14.86 0.15 6.66
CA ALA A 453 -14.75 -0.67 5.45
C ALA A 453 -13.29 -0.83 5.00
N SER A 454 -12.52 0.25 5.02
CA SER A 454 -11.08 0.23 4.71
C SER A 454 -10.30 -0.65 5.68
N ALA A 455 -10.57 -0.57 6.98
CA ALA A 455 -9.95 -1.43 7.98
C ALA A 455 -10.27 -2.92 7.75
N SER A 456 -11.53 -3.25 7.43
CA SER A 456 -11.93 -4.61 7.06
C SER A 456 -11.18 -5.11 5.81
N LEU A 457 -11.13 -4.33 4.74
CA LEU A 457 -10.40 -4.67 3.51
C LEU A 457 -8.89 -4.82 3.75
N LEU A 458 -8.31 -4.00 4.64
CA LEU A 458 -6.90 -4.08 4.99
C LEU A 458 -6.59 -5.36 5.78
N SER A 459 -7.50 -5.80 6.65
CA SER A 459 -7.40 -7.09 7.35
C SER A 459 -7.50 -8.28 6.39
N GLU A 460 -8.41 -8.24 5.42
CA GLU A 460 -8.55 -9.26 4.37
C GLU A 460 -7.32 -9.31 3.48
N LYS A 461 -6.79 -8.16 3.07
CA LYS A 461 -5.52 -8.06 2.33
C LYS A 461 -4.37 -8.73 3.10
N HIS A 462 -4.21 -8.46 4.39
CA HIS A 462 -3.17 -9.10 5.19
C HIS A 462 -3.37 -10.62 5.31
N PHE A 463 -4.61 -11.07 5.45
CA PHE A 463 -4.94 -12.49 5.47
C PHE A 463 -4.60 -13.18 4.15
N LEU A 464 -5.01 -12.61 3.02
CA LEU A 464 -4.66 -13.11 1.68
C LEU A 464 -3.16 -13.08 1.43
N GLN A 465 -2.45 -12.04 1.90
CA GLN A 465 -1.00 -11.97 1.80
C GLN A 465 -0.31 -13.08 2.61
N LYS A 466 -0.86 -13.45 3.78
CA LYS A 466 -0.37 -14.58 4.58
C LYS A 466 -0.60 -15.91 3.85
N GLN A 467 -1.79 -16.11 3.27
CA GLN A 467 -2.08 -17.29 2.45
C GLN A 467 -1.15 -17.39 1.24
N LEU A 468 -0.90 -16.27 0.54
CA LEU A 468 0.02 -16.22 -0.59
C LEU A 468 1.44 -16.61 -0.18
N ARG A 469 1.95 -16.10 0.94
CA ARG A 469 3.28 -16.50 1.48
C ARG A 469 3.34 -17.99 1.77
N GLN A 470 2.29 -18.56 2.34
CA GLN A 470 2.21 -20.00 2.61
C GLN A 470 2.25 -20.82 1.32
N VAL A 471 1.41 -20.49 0.33
CA VAL A 471 1.42 -21.16 -0.98
C VAL A 471 2.78 -21.02 -1.64
N ASN A 472 3.40 -19.84 -1.61
CA ASN A 472 4.70 -19.62 -2.21
C ASN A 472 5.80 -20.47 -1.54
N SER A 473 5.79 -20.60 -0.20
CA SER A 473 6.71 -21.49 0.51
C SER A 473 6.54 -22.96 0.12
N SER A 474 5.28 -23.40 -0.08
CA SER A 474 4.98 -24.77 -0.51
C SER A 474 5.41 -25.03 -1.97
N LEU A 475 5.27 -24.01 -2.82
CA LEU A 475 5.70 -24.03 -4.21
C LEU A 475 7.22 -24.12 -4.30
N GLU A 476 7.96 -23.30 -3.54
CA GLU A 476 9.42 -23.35 -3.50
C GLU A 476 9.93 -24.70 -2.98
N SER A 477 9.31 -25.26 -1.94
CA SER A 477 9.58 -26.63 -1.49
C SER A 477 9.35 -27.66 -2.61
N SER A 478 8.27 -27.51 -3.38
CA SER A 478 7.96 -28.42 -4.48
C SER A 478 8.94 -28.28 -5.65
N LYS A 479 9.34 -27.05 -6.00
CA LYS A 479 10.41 -26.77 -6.97
C LYS A 479 11.72 -27.42 -6.55
N GLN A 480 12.10 -27.32 -5.28
CA GLN A 480 13.32 -27.94 -4.77
C GLN A 480 13.26 -29.48 -4.86
N LYS A 481 12.10 -30.09 -4.59
CA LYS A 481 11.88 -31.53 -4.78
C LYS A 481 11.99 -31.95 -6.25
N LEU A 482 11.42 -31.16 -7.16
CA LEU A 482 11.53 -31.40 -8.60
C LEU A 482 12.98 -31.32 -9.06
N ALA A 483 13.73 -30.28 -8.67
CA ALA A 483 15.14 -30.13 -9.01
C ALA A 483 15.98 -31.32 -8.51
N ARG A 484 15.76 -31.77 -7.26
CA ARG A 484 16.41 -32.99 -6.72
C ARG A 484 16.04 -34.23 -7.53
N GLY A 485 14.78 -34.38 -7.92
CA GLY A 485 14.31 -35.48 -8.77
C GLY A 485 14.95 -35.45 -10.16
N GLU A 486 15.08 -34.28 -10.77
CA GLU A 486 15.78 -34.09 -12.04
C GLU A 486 17.27 -34.43 -11.94
N GLU A 487 17.95 -34.03 -10.87
CA GLU A 487 19.36 -34.40 -10.62
C GLU A 487 19.53 -35.91 -10.43
N GLN A 488 18.66 -36.55 -9.66
CA GLN A 488 18.64 -38.01 -9.51
C GLN A 488 18.41 -38.71 -10.84
N MET A 489 17.47 -38.23 -11.65
CA MET A 489 17.20 -38.78 -12.97
C MET A 489 18.40 -38.62 -13.91
N LYS A 490 19.06 -37.45 -13.91
CA LYS A 490 20.30 -37.22 -14.65
C LYS A 490 21.40 -38.20 -14.22
N ALA A 491 21.54 -38.47 -12.93
CA ALA A 491 22.51 -39.44 -12.41
C ALA A 491 22.20 -40.87 -12.89
N TYR A 492 20.94 -41.30 -12.84
CA TYR A 492 20.53 -42.61 -13.37
C TYR A 492 20.76 -42.74 -14.87
N VAL A 493 20.44 -41.69 -15.64
CA VAL A 493 20.70 -41.66 -17.08
C VAL A 493 22.20 -41.75 -17.37
N ALA A 494 23.03 -40.98 -16.66
CA ALA A 494 24.49 -41.04 -16.81
C ALA A 494 25.05 -42.44 -16.46
N GLN A 495 24.53 -43.07 -15.40
CA GLN A 495 24.90 -44.43 -15.03
C GLN A 495 24.49 -45.44 -16.12
N ALA A 496 23.26 -45.35 -16.65
CA ALA A 496 22.80 -46.21 -17.73
C ALA A 496 23.65 -46.07 -19.01
N ILE A 497 24.04 -44.84 -19.37
CA ILE A 497 24.94 -44.57 -20.50
C ILE A 497 26.31 -45.22 -20.25
N LYS A 498 26.87 -45.09 -19.04
CA LYS A 498 28.16 -45.72 -18.68
C LYS A 498 28.09 -47.24 -18.76
N THR A 499 27.08 -47.87 -18.16
CA THR A 499 26.92 -49.33 -18.20
C THR A 499 26.66 -49.83 -19.63
N SER A 500 25.92 -49.06 -20.45
CA SER A 500 25.75 -49.38 -21.87
C SER A 500 27.07 -49.35 -22.64
N SER A 501 27.94 -48.35 -22.39
CA SER A 501 29.24 -48.28 -23.05
C SER A 501 30.20 -49.39 -22.58
N GLU A 502 30.18 -49.74 -21.29
CA GLU A 502 30.90 -50.90 -20.73
C GLU A 502 30.40 -52.21 -21.38
N ASN A 503 29.09 -52.42 -21.47
CA ASN A 503 28.51 -53.59 -22.16
C ASN A 503 28.92 -53.66 -23.62
N ARG A 504 28.96 -52.52 -24.33
CA ARG A 504 29.45 -52.46 -25.71
C ARG A 504 30.93 -52.85 -25.81
N HIS A 505 31.74 -52.41 -24.85
CA HIS A 505 33.16 -52.78 -24.80
C HIS A 505 33.36 -54.28 -24.51
N HIS A 506 32.60 -54.85 -23.58
CA HIS A 506 32.60 -56.29 -23.32
C HIS A 506 32.17 -57.08 -24.55
N ALA A 507 31.12 -56.66 -25.26
CA ALA A 507 30.67 -57.31 -26.49
C ALA A 507 31.78 -57.34 -27.56
N VAL A 508 32.43 -56.20 -27.81
CA VAL A 508 33.58 -56.12 -28.74
C VAL A 508 34.74 -57.03 -28.31
N THR A 509 35.02 -57.08 -27.00
CA THR A 509 36.08 -57.95 -26.47
C THR A 509 35.75 -59.42 -26.65
N ILE A 510 34.50 -59.82 -26.40
CA ILE A 510 34.03 -61.18 -26.62
C ILE A 510 34.14 -61.55 -28.11
N GLU A 511 33.67 -60.68 -29.01
CA GLU A 511 33.80 -60.88 -30.47
C GLU A 511 35.26 -61.07 -30.88
N LYS A 512 36.18 -60.26 -30.34
CA LYS A 512 37.62 -60.42 -30.57
C LYS A 512 38.13 -61.79 -30.09
N THR A 513 37.81 -62.20 -28.86
CA THR A 513 38.24 -63.50 -28.33
C THR A 513 37.63 -64.67 -29.09
N LEU A 514 36.41 -64.54 -29.60
CA LEU A 514 35.77 -65.57 -30.46
C LEU A 514 36.50 -65.72 -31.79
N LEU A 515 36.95 -64.60 -32.39
CA LEU A 515 37.78 -64.64 -33.59
C LEU A 515 39.12 -65.33 -33.32
N GLU A 516 39.80 -64.97 -32.23
CA GLU A 516 41.06 -65.61 -31.81
C GLU A 516 40.88 -67.12 -31.54
N VAL A 517 39.78 -67.52 -30.89
CA VAL A 517 39.44 -68.95 -30.68
C VAL A 517 39.17 -69.64 -32.01
N SER A 518 38.43 -69.02 -32.94
CA SER A 518 38.18 -69.60 -34.27
C SER A 518 39.48 -69.78 -35.08
N GLU A 519 40.42 -68.85 -34.96
CA GLU A 519 41.76 -68.96 -35.55
C GLU A 519 42.55 -70.11 -34.92
N ALA A 520 42.60 -70.18 -33.58
CA ALA A 520 43.24 -71.27 -32.86
C ALA A 520 42.60 -72.64 -33.16
N GLU A 521 41.28 -72.70 -33.37
CA GLU A 521 40.58 -73.92 -33.80
C GLU A 521 41.00 -74.36 -35.21
N LYS A 522 41.16 -73.41 -36.15
CA LYS A 522 41.68 -73.69 -37.50
C LYS A 522 43.12 -74.19 -37.43
N GLU A 523 43.97 -73.58 -36.60
CA GLU A 523 45.34 -74.03 -36.36
C GLU A 523 45.37 -75.43 -35.73
N LEU A 524 44.55 -75.68 -34.71
CA LEU A 524 44.41 -76.99 -34.09
C LEU A 524 43.98 -78.04 -35.12
N LYS A 525 43.04 -77.71 -36.01
CA LYS A 525 42.58 -78.62 -37.08
C LYS A 525 43.71 -78.94 -38.07
N TRP A 526 44.52 -77.94 -38.44
CA TRP A 526 45.70 -78.13 -39.27
C TRP A 526 46.74 -79.02 -38.58
N LEU A 527 47.08 -78.73 -37.32
CA LEU A 527 48.00 -79.54 -36.51
C LEU A 527 47.52 -80.99 -36.37
N ARG A 528 46.22 -81.20 -36.12
CA ARG A 528 45.63 -82.55 -36.02
C ARG A 528 45.78 -83.32 -37.34
N SER A 529 45.63 -82.65 -38.49
CA SER A 529 45.83 -83.24 -39.81
C SER A 529 47.31 -83.61 -40.05
N ALA A 530 48.24 -82.72 -39.64
CA ALA A 530 49.67 -82.96 -39.73
C ALA A 530 50.15 -84.12 -38.83
N VAL A 531 49.62 -84.21 -37.60
CA VAL A 531 49.87 -85.35 -36.71
C VAL A 531 49.36 -86.64 -37.36
N GLY A 532 48.13 -86.65 -37.90
CA GLY A 532 47.58 -87.82 -38.58
C GLY A 532 48.37 -88.27 -39.81
N SER A 533 49.00 -87.36 -40.56
CA SER A 533 49.96 -87.75 -41.62
C SER A 533 51.23 -88.37 -41.03
N SER A 534 51.78 -87.78 -39.96
CA SER A 534 52.99 -88.31 -39.31
C SER A 534 52.76 -89.67 -38.65
N GLU A 535 51.57 -89.92 -38.09
CA GLU A 535 51.19 -91.21 -37.51
C GLU A 535 51.12 -92.29 -38.60
N LYS A 536 50.58 -91.97 -39.79
CA LYS A 536 50.58 -92.90 -40.93
C LYS A 536 52.00 -93.22 -41.40
N GLU A 537 52.87 -92.22 -41.47
CA GLU A 537 54.29 -92.43 -41.78
C GLU A 537 54.96 -93.30 -40.71
N TYR A 538 54.67 -93.05 -39.43
CA TYR A 538 55.16 -93.85 -38.31
C TYR A 538 54.67 -95.29 -38.38
N GLU A 539 53.39 -95.54 -38.66
CA GLU A 539 52.83 -96.88 -38.87
C GLU A 539 53.49 -97.60 -40.06
N GLN A 540 53.70 -96.88 -41.17
CA GLN A 540 54.44 -97.42 -42.31
C GLN A 540 55.87 -97.80 -41.92
N ASN A 541 56.55 -96.96 -41.15
CA ASN A 541 57.89 -97.25 -40.63
C ASN A 541 57.87 -98.44 -39.66
N GLN A 542 56.86 -98.57 -38.80
CA GLN A 542 56.69 -99.73 -37.92
C GLN A 542 56.48 -101.03 -38.72
N LYS A 543 55.68 -100.99 -39.80
CA LYS A 543 55.51 -102.14 -40.71
C LYS A 543 56.84 -102.52 -41.37
N LYS A 544 57.57 -101.54 -41.92
CA LYS A 544 58.93 -101.77 -42.47
C LYS A 544 59.88 -102.37 -41.42
N ILE A 545 59.84 -101.89 -40.19
CA ILE A 545 60.65 -102.44 -39.09
C ILE A 545 60.26 -103.90 -38.80
N ALA A 546 58.96 -104.23 -38.82
CA ALA A 546 58.49 -105.61 -38.63
C ALA A 546 58.94 -106.53 -39.78
N GLU A 547 58.84 -106.08 -41.04
CA GLU A 547 59.34 -106.80 -42.22
C GLU A 547 60.84 -107.05 -42.12
N LEU A 548 61.63 -106.03 -41.74
CA LEU A 548 63.07 -106.17 -41.52
C LEU A 548 63.39 -107.16 -40.39
N ARG A 549 62.57 -107.23 -39.34
CA ARG A 549 62.73 -108.22 -38.26
C ARG A 549 62.45 -109.64 -38.74
N THR A 550 61.42 -109.84 -39.57
CA THR A 550 61.12 -111.17 -40.13
C THR A 550 62.23 -111.63 -41.07
N GLU A 551 62.77 -110.72 -41.87
CA GLU A 551 63.88 -111.01 -42.77
C GLU A 551 65.16 -111.36 -42.01
N LEU A 552 65.44 -110.63 -40.92
CA LEU A 552 66.55 -110.95 -40.02
C LEU A 552 66.41 -112.35 -39.40
N GLU A 553 65.19 -112.77 -39.03
CA GLU A 553 64.96 -114.10 -38.47
C GLU A 553 65.08 -115.20 -39.54
N ARG A 554 64.70 -114.92 -40.80
CA ARG A 554 64.97 -115.80 -41.95
C ARG A 554 66.47 -116.02 -42.12
N GLU A 555 67.25 -114.94 -42.20
CA GLU A 555 68.71 -114.99 -42.28
C GLU A 555 69.35 -115.76 -41.11
N ARG A 556 68.85 -115.54 -39.88
CA ARG A 556 69.30 -116.32 -38.70
C ARG A 556 68.99 -117.80 -38.80
N SER A 557 67.85 -118.17 -39.37
CA SER A 557 67.47 -119.57 -39.58
C SER A 557 68.33 -120.22 -40.66
N GLU A 558 68.68 -119.49 -41.72
CA GLU A 558 69.59 -119.94 -42.77
C GLU A 558 71.01 -120.12 -42.23
N LYS A 559 71.50 -119.18 -41.42
CA LYS A 559 72.76 -119.33 -40.68
C LYS A 559 72.77 -120.59 -39.83
N ARG A 560 71.67 -120.90 -39.13
CA ARG A 560 71.53 -122.11 -38.31
C ARG A 560 71.62 -123.39 -39.15
N LYS A 561 70.94 -123.43 -40.31
CA LYS A 561 71.03 -124.56 -41.25
C LYS A 561 72.45 -124.75 -41.76
N LEU A 562 73.13 -123.67 -42.14
CA LEU A 562 74.52 -123.73 -42.59
C LEU A 562 75.48 -124.16 -41.47
N GLU A 563 75.20 -123.77 -40.22
CA GLU A 563 75.94 -124.23 -39.03
C GLU A 563 75.70 -125.72 -38.75
N GLU A 564 74.46 -126.21 -38.93
CA GLU A 564 74.12 -127.64 -38.85
C GLU A 564 74.83 -128.45 -39.93
N GLU A 565 74.80 -127.99 -41.19
CA GLU A 565 75.54 -128.58 -42.32
C GLU A 565 77.05 -128.60 -42.06
N TYR A 566 77.60 -127.54 -41.47
CA TYR A 566 79.02 -127.47 -41.09
C TYR A 566 79.39 -128.48 -40.00
N GLU A 567 78.56 -128.64 -38.97
CA GLU A 567 78.81 -129.57 -37.86
C GLU A 567 78.68 -131.03 -38.33
N GLU A 568 77.80 -131.31 -39.29
CA GLU A 568 77.66 -132.62 -39.93
C GLU A 568 78.96 -133.03 -40.67
N VAL A 569 79.51 -132.13 -41.49
CA VAL A 569 80.81 -132.32 -42.18
C VAL A 569 81.97 -132.46 -41.19
N LYS A 570 81.94 -131.69 -40.09
CA LYS A 570 82.96 -131.77 -39.05
C LYS A 570 82.93 -133.12 -38.32
N ASN A 571 81.75 -133.71 -38.10
CA ASN A 571 81.62 -135.03 -37.50
C ASN A 571 82.09 -136.15 -38.46
N GLU A 572 81.85 -136.05 -39.77
CA GLU A 572 82.42 -136.97 -40.77
C GLU A 572 83.96 -136.96 -40.76
N VAL A 573 84.58 -135.79 -40.58
CA VAL A 573 86.06 -135.67 -40.44
C VAL A 573 86.57 -136.31 -39.14
N MET A 574 85.77 -136.23 -38.07
CA MET A 574 86.13 -136.77 -36.75
C MET A 574 86.03 -138.30 -36.68
N GLU A 575 85.12 -138.93 -37.43
CA GLU A 575 85.05 -140.39 -37.55
C GLU A 575 86.25 -140.97 -38.29
N LEU A 576 86.76 -140.28 -39.33
CA LEU A 576 87.89 -140.77 -40.14
C LEU A 576 89.26 -140.69 -39.43
N THR A 577 89.34 -140.18 -38.20
CA THR A 577 90.60 -139.88 -37.51
C THR A 577 90.82 -140.56 -36.15
N SER A 578 89.98 -141.52 -35.70
CA SER A 578 90.08 -142.05 -34.32
C SER A 578 90.26 -143.57 -34.07
N GLU A 579 90.43 -144.46 -35.08
CA GLU A 579 90.83 -145.87 -34.84
C GLU A 579 91.72 -146.36 -36.01
N ASN A 580 93.04 -146.65 -35.91
CA ASN A 580 93.71 -147.63 -35.05
C ASN A 580 95.26 -147.46 -35.05
N GLU A 581 95.78 -146.24 -35.32
CA GLU A 581 97.22 -145.91 -35.33
C GLU A 581 97.87 -146.03 -33.92
N GLU A 582 97.07 -145.93 -32.86
CA GLU A 582 97.48 -146.09 -31.45
C GLU A 582 97.31 -147.53 -30.92
N ALA A 583 96.89 -148.50 -31.74
CA ALA A 583 97.03 -149.94 -31.42
C ALA A 583 98.38 -150.52 -31.83
N THR A 584 99.38 -149.64 -31.87
CA THR A 584 100.57 -149.82 -31.04
C THR A 584 101.51 -150.95 -31.49
N ILE A 585 102.59 -150.64 -32.20
CA ILE A 585 103.72 -149.76 -31.76
C ILE A 585 104.29 -150.18 -30.38
N GLN A 586 103.47 -150.58 -29.41
CA GLN A 586 103.87 -151.26 -28.17
C GLN A 586 104.21 -152.74 -28.40
N LYS A 587 103.49 -153.48 -29.27
CA LYS A 587 103.83 -154.89 -29.58
C LYS A 587 105.19 -155.03 -30.28
N LEU A 588 105.56 -154.05 -31.09
CA LEU A 588 106.85 -154.00 -31.78
C LEU A 588 108.00 -153.54 -30.87
N GLN A 589 107.72 -153.03 -29.66
CA GLN A 589 108.75 -152.59 -28.70
C GLN A 589 109.16 -153.67 -27.67
N ASP A 590 108.34 -154.70 -27.44
CA ASP A 590 108.66 -155.78 -26.49
C ASP A 590 109.48 -156.93 -27.12
N GLU A 591 109.21 -157.33 -28.37
CA GLU A 591 110.02 -158.38 -29.04
C GLU A 591 111.46 -157.92 -29.36
N ILE A 592 111.69 -156.60 -29.48
CA ILE A 592 113.01 -156.00 -29.70
C ILE A 592 113.89 -156.05 -28.43
N LYS A 593 113.31 -156.22 -27.23
CA LYS A 593 114.09 -156.37 -25.98
C LYS A 593 114.73 -157.77 -25.84
N ASP A 594 114.11 -158.83 -26.36
CA ASP A 594 114.67 -160.19 -26.25
C ASP A 594 115.86 -160.45 -27.19
N CYS A 595 116.04 -159.62 -28.21
CA CYS A 595 117.24 -159.64 -29.07
C CYS A 595 118.51 -159.00 -28.46
N LYS A 596 118.52 -158.53 -27.19
CA LYS A 596 119.70 -157.80 -26.66
C LYS A 596 120.34 -158.31 -25.37
N ALA A 597 119.79 -159.28 -24.65
CA ALA A 597 120.32 -159.56 -23.32
C ALA A 597 121.55 -160.49 -23.26
N ILE A 598 121.60 -161.71 -23.84
CA ILE A 598 122.68 -162.68 -23.49
C ILE A 598 122.85 -163.72 -24.62
N LEU A 599 123.84 -163.74 -25.52
CA LEU A 599 125.20 -163.21 -25.55
C LEU A 599 126.14 -163.77 -24.48
N LYS A 600 126.44 -165.08 -24.57
CA LYS A 600 127.81 -165.58 -24.78
C LYS A 600 127.86 -167.07 -25.16
N CYS A 601 128.70 -167.36 -26.15
CA CYS A 601 129.20 -168.67 -26.57
C CYS A 601 129.90 -169.44 -25.43
N GLY A 602 129.87 -170.77 -25.47
CA GLY A 602 130.66 -171.62 -24.57
C GLY A 602 131.05 -173.00 -25.09
N VAL A 603 130.23 -173.66 -25.93
CA VAL A 603 130.56 -174.95 -26.56
C VAL A 603 129.86 -175.10 -27.96
N CYS A 604 129.07 -174.10 -28.40
CA CYS A 604 127.82 -174.26 -29.19
C CYS A 604 127.16 -172.95 -29.80
N PHE A 605 127.42 -172.55 -31.08
CA PHE A 605 126.72 -171.59 -32.04
C PHE A 605 126.51 -170.02 -31.82
N ASP A 606 126.51 -169.21 -32.94
CA ASP A 606 126.00 -167.81 -33.32
C ASP A 606 126.67 -166.41 -33.00
N ARG A 607 127.05 -165.55 -34.03
CA ARG A 607 127.10 -164.01 -34.09
C ARG A 607 127.78 -163.31 -35.36
N PRO A 608 127.76 -161.95 -35.61
CA PRO A 608 126.89 -161.13 -36.52
C PRO A 608 127.59 -160.22 -37.61
N LYS A 609 126.84 -159.52 -38.50
CA LYS A 609 127.30 -158.39 -39.39
C LYS A 609 126.17 -157.52 -40.03
N GLU A 610 126.36 -156.18 -39.99
CA GLU A 610 126.18 -155.14 -41.05
C GLU A 610 124.78 -154.94 -41.74
N VAL A 611 124.19 -153.77 -42.11
CA VAL A 611 124.58 -152.42 -42.60
C VAL A 611 123.32 -151.47 -42.54
N VAL A 612 123.46 -150.12 -42.67
CA VAL A 612 122.61 -149.15 -43.45
C VAL A 612 122.13 -147.83 -42.76
N ARG A 613 122.58 -146.71 -43.37
CA ARG A 613 122.06 -145.32 -43.58
C ARG A 613 121.62 -144.36 -42.43
N GLN A 614 122.32 -143.20 -42.47
CA GLN A 614 121.89 -141.79 -42.30
C GLN A 614 121.14 -141.38 -41.02
N MET A 615 121.92 -141.03 -39.99
CA MET A 615 121.50 -140.14 -38.90
C MET A 615 122.24 -138.81 -39.03
N LEU A 616 121.51 -137.69 -39.10
CA LEU A 616 121.50 -136.81 -37.94
C LEU A 616 120.28 -135.87 -37.94
N PRO A 617 119.73 -135.56 -36.76
CA PRO A 617 118.35 -135.11 -36.55
C PRO A 617 118.28 -133.74 -35.86
N SER A 618 117.05 -133.22 -35.69
CA SER A 618 116.54 -132.58 -34.44
C SER A 618 115.17 -131.94 -34.77
N VAL A 619 114.06 -132.55 -34.35
CA VAL A 619 113.35 -132.33 -33.07
C VAL A 619 112.47 -131.07 -33.16
N LEU A 620 111.18 -131.20 -33.47
CA LEU A 620 110.06 -131.49 -32.56
C LEU A 620 109.83 -130.36 -31.53
N LEU A 621 108.91 -129.45 -31.84
CA LEU A 621 107.63 -129.30 -31.14
C LEU A 621 106.85 -128.10 -31.71
N ASN A 622 105.54 -128.29 -31.86
CA ASN A 622 104.51 -127.24 -31.92
C ASN A 622 104.58 -126.28 -33.12
N MET A 623 104.16 -126.76 -34.29
CA MET A 623 103.63 -125.89 -35.33
C MET A 623 102.24 -125.37 -34.90
N TYR A 624 102.25 -124.30 -34.10
CA TYR A 624 101.29 -123.22 -34.27
C TYR A 624 101.39 -122.73 -35.73
N PRO A 625 100.32 -122.70 -36.53
CA PRO A 625 100.05 -121.54 -37.35
C PRO A 625 99.40 -120.52 -36.43
N GLU A 626 100.17 -119.48 -36.10
CA GLU A 626 99.57 -118.22 -35.65
C GLU A 626 98.46 -117.81 -36.64
N GLU A 627 97.27 -117.62 -36.09
CA GLU A 627 96.28 -116.61 -36.45
C GLU A 627 96.17 -116.20 -37.94
N PRO A 628 95.06 -116.56 -38.61
CA PRO A 628 94.42 -115.67 -39.58
C PRO A 628 93.22 -115.03 -38.87
N ARG A 629 93.45 -114.21 -37.84
CA ARG A 629 92.36 -113.59 -37.07
C ARG A 629 92.69 -112.17 -36.65
N ALA A 630 92.35 -111.24 -37.53
CA ALA A 630 91.49 -110.08 -37.28
C ALA A 630 91.91 -108.94 -38.22
N THR A 631 90.92 -108.33 -38.87
CA THR A 631 90.99 -107.20 -39.82
C THR A 631 91.48 -107.63 -41.22
N PRO A 632 90.62 -107.57 -42.26
CA PRO A 632 89.94 -106.34 -42.75
C PRO A 632 88.50 -106.59 -43.30
N PRO A 633 87.71 -105.60 -43.73
CA PRO A 633 87.64 -104.18 -43.40
C PRO A 633 86.25 -103.86 -42.78
N GLU A 634 86.09 -103.81 -41.46
CA GLU A 634 84.80 -103.43 -40.87
C GLU A 634 84.95 -102.55 -39.61
N VAL A 635 84.92 -101.23 -39.82
CA VAL A 635 84.16 -100.25 -39.03
C VAL A 635 83.70 -99.19 -40.06
N PRO A 636 82.42 -99.19 -40.47
CA PRO A 636 81.45 -98.38 -39.75
C PRO A 636 80.58 -99.31 -38.92
N GLY A 637 80.77 -99.25 -37.59
CA GLY A 637 79.96 -100.01 -36.67
C GLY A 637 78.50 -99.58 -36.79
N LEU A 638 77.67 -100.41 -37.44
CA LEU A 638 76.24 -100.43 -37.21
C LEU A 638 75.97 -101.32 -36.00
N ARG A 639 75.82 -100.69 -34.84
CA ARG A 639 75.09 -101.25 -33.70
C ARG A 639 73.80 -100.44 -33.55
N HIS A 640 72.74 -100.98 -34.11
CA HIS A 640 71.36 -100.80 -33.64
C HIS A 640 71.24 -101.43 -32.22
N PRO A 641 70.08 -101.40 -31.54
CA PRO A 641 69.39 -100.31 -30.86
C PRO A 641 69.27 -100.63 -29.33
N PHE A 642 68.42 -99.89 -28.62
CA PHE A 642 67.86 -100.17 -27.27
C PHE A 642 68.61 -99.70 -26.01
N TRP A 643 68.10 -98.60 -25.47
CA TRP A 643 67.57 -98.43 -24.11
C TRP A 643 68.43 -98.95 -22.93
N ALA A 644 68.95 -97.99 -22.16
CA ALA A 644 68.74 -97.94 -20.70
C ALA A 644 68.03 -96.58 -20.45
N LYS A 645 66.81 -96.45 -19.94
CA LYS A 645 66.05 -97.18 -18.90
C LYS A 645 66.75 -97.16 -17.53
N ARG A 646 66.41 -96.15 -16.75
CA ARG A 646 66.05 -96.29 -15.31
C ARG A 646 65.11 -95.13 -14.96
N CYS A 647 63.81 -95.34 -14.79
CA CYS A 647 63.13 -95.88 -13.60
C CYS A 647 63.43 -95.13 -12.30
N ALA A 648 62.62 -94.12 -12.01
CA ALA A 648 61.96 -93.86 -10.72
C ALA A 648 60.76 -92.95 -11.04
N ARG A 649 59.51 -93.40 -10.87
CA ARG A 649 58.72 -93.45 -9.63
C ARG A 649 58.29 -92.06 -9.13
N GLY A 650 57.02 -91.99 -8.75
CA GLY A 650 56.43 -90.97 -7.88
C GLY A 650 55.92 -89.77 -8.69
N GLU A 651 54.62 -89.55 -8.80
CA GLU A 651 53.80 -88.96 -7.72
C GLU A 651 54.39 -87.63 -7.26
N ASP A 652 53.73 -86.53 -7.67
CA ASP A 652 53.22 -85.55 -6.71
C ASP A 652 52.06 -84.78 -7.36
N LEU A 653 50.88 -85.40 -7.24
CA LEU A 653 49.67 -84.67 -6.88
C LEU A 653 49.77 -84.39 -5.38
N LYS A 654 49.88 -83.11 -5.01
CA LYS A 654 49.28 -82.49 -3.82
C LYS A 654 49.57 -80.99 -3.92
N SER A 655 48.58 -80.13 -4.17
CA SER A 655 47.42 -79.84 -3.34
C SER A 655 47.78 -79.38 -1.92
N ALA A 656 47.05 -78.33 -1.56
CA ALA A 656 46.63 -77.94 -0.22
C ALA A 656 47.50 -76.93 0.54
N GLY A 657 46.80 -75.85 0.87
CA GLY A 657 47.13 -74.89 1.90
C GLY A 657 45.93 -73.96 2.10
N LEU A 658 44.77 -74.55 2.38
CA LEU A 658 43.60 -73.88 2.94
C LEU A 658 43.74 -73.81 4.47
N ASP A 659 43.20 -72.71 4.99
CA ASP A 659 42.56 -72.53 6.30
C ASP A 659 43.38 -72.25 7.57
N ASP A 660 43.04 -71.08 8.12
CA ASP A 660 42.61 -70.79 9.49
C ASP A 660 43.50 -71.11 10.69
N LEU A 661 43.82 -70.08 11.48
CA LEU A 661 43.29 -69.85 12.84
C LEU A 661 43.85 -68.50 13.37
N VAL A 662 43.00 -67.52 13.70
CA VAL A 662 42.48 -67.19 15.06
C VAL A 662 43.55 -66.75 16.08
N VAL A 663 43.32 -65.58 16.71
CA VAL A 663 43.31 -65.27 18.17
C VAL A 663 43.33 -63.73 18.29
N VAL A 664 42.17 -63.08 18.56
CA VAL A 664 41.67 -62.58 19.88
C VAL A 664 42.45 -61.37 20.42
N GLY A 665 41.72 -60.26 20.69
CA GLY A 665 42.25 -59.12 21.45
C GLY A 665 41.35 -57.87 21.49
N THR A 666 40.19 -58.00 22.14
CA THR A 666 39.25 -57.00 22.69
C THR A 666 39.77 -55.59 23.08
N LEU A 667 38.98 -54.55 22.72
CA LEU A 667 38.47 -53.39 23.50
C LEU A 667 37.87 -52.41 22.47
N GLY A 668 36.65 -51.86 22.51
CA GLY A 668 35.59 -51.75 23.50
C GLY A 668 34.83 -50.44 23.18
N GLN A 669 33.49 -50.46 23.33
CA GLN A 669 32.50 -49.36 23.23
C GLN A 669 31.97 -49.03 21.82
N GLN A 670 30.78 -49.52 21.40
CA GLN A 670 29.39 -49.17 21.79
C GLN A 670 29.00 -47.70 21.55
N THR A 671 28.15 -47.46 20.54
CA THR A 671 26.70 -47.11 20.63
C THR A 671 26.23 -46.66 19.23
N ALA A 672 25.43 -47.46 18.53
CA ALA A 672 23.96 -47.36 18.40
C ALA A 672 23.48 -46.31 17.36
N PRO A 673 22.59 -46.68 16.42
CA PRO A 673 22.00 -45.76 15.46
C PRO A 673 20.64 -45.22 15.96
N THR A 674 20.31 -43.96 15.65
CA THR A 674 18.97 -43.53 15.20
C THR A 674 18.88 -42.03 14.95
N CYS A 675 18.09 -41.70 13.93
CA CYS A 675 17.31 -40.49 13.69
C CYS A 675 17.97 -39.21 13.10
N SER A 676 17.21 -38.71 12.12
CA SER A 676 17.25 -37.43 11.37
C SER A 676 17.36 -36.18 12.25
N PRO A 677 17.56 -34.98 11.66
CA PRO A 677 16.55 -34.31 10.81
C PRO A 677 16.88 -34.24 9.32
#